data_AF-A0AA44SLY4-F1
#
_entry.id   AF-A0AA44SLY4-F1
#
_cell.length_a   1.000
_cell.length_b   1.000
_cell.length_c   1.000
_cell.angle_alpha   90.00
_cell.angle_beta   90.00
_cell.angle_gamma   90.00
#
_symmetry.space_group_name_H-M   'P 1'
#
loop_
_entity.id
_entity.type
_entity.pdbx_description
1 polymer ?
#
loop_
_entity_poly.entity_id
_entity_poly.type
_entity_poly.pdbx_seq_one_letter_code
_entity_poly.pdbx_strand_id
1 'polypeptide(L)'
;MKTQSVSAVSGAANGRWPHILSALGINVPSARRHGACPACGGKDRFRLDDKEGRGTWFCNQCGHGDGLDLVRLVTGRTVREVAGMVSEVLALPEVQDKPAMPARKKAAGKETGTDRYQKLKKLSQNGESAYLTAKGLQGYSLPLLKASINLAGMSFPSGSLLLPLTDIAGNITGGQLINVDGDKSLLPGSQLSGAFIAVADIPSDAPEQVIITEGYATALTVSLLTDGWIVAAIAATNLPKVAEQLHIRWPDARIIIAGDNDLIDGKENTGRVWAEKAAKAVDGWVTLPPVRHKADWDDYRQEAGKERAREAFREEMTLHGKGQTRLPQGFRLTKEYLWYDKLVNKSDGDTEIRNIKICSPLRVTAITSDADGSNYGRLLEWEDTNGMSRKWAMPMEMLGGSGEELRRVLLVNGLSYININGMARAHLMEYISLCKPDRKVTCVNKTGWHGGVYVLQDEVIGRESQSVILQTSSVQGRDFRVSGTSQEWRENIGRYCVNNARLAFAVSLAFAAPLLKLVGIGGGGYHLKGESTDGKTTTMKVAASVCGGTDFWHTWRATGNALEGTASRRNDATLMLDEIREVDGREAGNIAYMLANGQGKARARTDGSVRETNRWNLLFLSTGELSLVEHAANAGERTYAGVEVRMIQIPSDSGKHGVFEELHGFSGGKALAEHLEHAVMHHHGSPFRDWLHCLTADLPELTSQAKALLKDYTRKLTPADAGNQVGRAVTRFALVAMAGELATQAGITGWPEGEAFRAAECCLASWMADRGHTANQEDKTALEQVRDYMTRNQFSRFADWHDDKNRPLSMMGFRKVDKGDNVTESVVTFYVLPSGWKEICKGFDSRKVARLCVEAGWLKAGEDGRTQNSIRLPEIGLKRVYQFNTQVLGSADPE
;
A
#
# COMPACT_ATOMS: atom_id res chain seq x y z
N MET A 1 -14.51 -41.86 48.19
CA MET A 1 -13.25 -41.85 47.42
C MET A 1 -12.84 -40.41 47.16
N LYS A 2 -11.64 -40.01 47.61
CA LYS A 2 -11.11 -38.65 47.47
C LYS A 2 -10.55 -38.49 46.05
N THR A 3 -11.06 -37.53 45.28
CA THR A 3 -10.73 -37.38 43.85
C THR A 3 -9.63 -36.34 43.65
N GLN A 4 -8.54 -36.73 42.99
CA GLN A 4 -7.48 -35.82 42.53
C GLN A 4 -8.05 -34.70 41.64
N SER A 5 -7.36 -33.55 41.55
CA SER A 5 -7.80 -32.46 40.67
C SER A 5 -7.80 -32.93 39.21
N VAL A 6 -8.83 -32.54 38.44
CA VAL A 6 -8.98 -32.94 37.02
C VAL A 6 -7.74 -32.56 36.20
N SER A 7 -7.10 -31.43 36.52
CA SER A 7 -5.84 -30.97 35.92
C SER A 7 -4.68 -31.93 36.20
N ALA A 8 -4.53 -32.43 37.44
CA ALA A 8 -3.48 -33.38 37.80
C ALA A 8 -3.69 -34.73 37.11
N VAL A 9 -4.94 -35.22 37.07
CA VAL A 9 -5.31 -36.46 36.37
C VAL A 9 -5.06 -36.33 34.86
N SER A 10 -5.45 -35.20 34.26
CA SER A 10 -5.22 -34.93 32.84
C SER A 10 -3.73 -34.87 32.49
N GLY A 11 -2.91 -34.29 33.37
CA GLY A 11 -1.45 -34.26 33.19
C GLY A 11 -0.84 -35.66 33.28
N ALA A 12 -1.26 -36.47 34.26
CA ALA A 12 -0.76 -37.83 34.45
C ALA A 12 -1.22 -38.81 33.35
N ALA A 13 -2.37 -38.55 32.71
CA ALA A 13 -2.90 -39.34 31.61
C ALA A 13 -2.20 -39.08 30.26
N ASN A 14 -1.42 -38.00 30.15
CA ASN A 14 -0.76 -37.61 28.91
C ASN A 14 0.21 -38.71 28.42
N GLY A 15 0.06 -39.11 27.16
CA GLY A 15 0.81 -40.19 26.51
C GLY A 15 0.33 -41.61 26.84
N ARG A 16 -0.75 -41.77 27.61
CA ARG A 16 -1.23 -43.08 28.11
C ARG A 16 -2.68 -43.42 27.68
N TRP A 17 -3.30 -42.59 26.85
CA TRP A 17 -4.72 -42.71 26.50
C TRP A 17 -5.15 -44.01 25.83
N PRO A 18 -4.40 -44.62 24.89
CA PRO A 18 -4.79 -45.91 24.33
C PRO A 18 -4.94 -47.01 25.40
N HIS A 19 -4.05 -47.02 26.40
CA HIS A 19 -4.12 -47.96 27.52
C HIS A 19 -5.29 -47.63 28.46
N ILE A 20 -5.48 -46.35 28.79
CA ILE A 20 -6.57 -45.90 29.68
C ILE A 20 -7.93 -46.24 29.07
N LEU A 21 -8.14 -45.93 27.80
CA LEU A 21 -9.40 -46.20 27.09
C LEU A 21 -9.70 -47.70 27.05
N SER A 22 -8.68 -48.53 26.76
CA SER A 22 -8.80 -50.00 26.78
C SER A 22 -9.17 -50.53 28.17
N ALA A 23 -8.50 -50.04 29.22
CA ALA A 23 -8.79 -50.44 30.60
C ALA A 23 -10.20 -50.03 31.08
N LEU A 24 -10.76 -48.96 30.51
CA LEU A 24 -12.13 -48.51 30.74
C LEU A 24 -13.17 -49.20 29.82
N GLY A 25 -12.75 -50.17 29.00
CA GLY A 25 -13.62 -50.91 28.08
C GLY A 25 -14.06 -50.11 26.85
N ILE A 26 -13.38 -49.00 26.53
CA ILE A 26 -13.65 -48.16 25.38
C ILE A 26 -12.78 -48.61 24.21
N ASN A 27 -13.38 -49.37 23.30
CA ASN A 27 -12.70 -49.85 22.10
C ASN A 27 -12.55 -48.72 21.08
N VAL A 28 -11.30 -48.38 20.79
CA VAL A 28 -10.93 -47.40 19.76
C VAL A 28 -10.05 -48.05 18.68
N PRO A 29 -10.12 -47.58 17.43
CA PRO A 29 -9.22 -48.06 16.37
C PRO A 29 -7.75 -47.80 16.73
N SER A 30 -6.84 -48.61 16.19
CA SER A 30 -5.41 -48.36 16.34
C SER A 30 -5.04 -46.95 15.85
N ALA A 31 -4.08 -46.33 16.55
CA ALA A 31 -3.78 -44.90 16.42
C ALA A 31 -3.67 -44.45 14.95
N ARG A 32 -4.36 -43.34 14.63
CA ARG A 32 -4.43 -42.70 13.30
C ARG A 32 -5.21 -43.45 12.20
N ARG A 33 -5.87 -44.57 12.48
CA ARG A 33 -6.80 -45.22 11.53
C ARG A 33 -8.25 -44.82 11.80
N HIS A 34 -9.02 -44.74 10.73
CA HIS A 34 -10.47 -44.59 10.78
C HIS A 34 -11.11 -45.90 11.22
N GLY A 35 -12.15 -45.81 12.05
CA GLY A 35 -12.90 -46.98 12.48
C GLY A 35 -14.13 -46.64 13.29
N ALA A 36 -14.63 -47.64 14.03
CA ALA A 36 -15.90 -47.55 14.69
C ALA A 36 -15.89 -46.49 15.81
N CYS A 37 -16.92 -45.64 15.87
CA CYS A 37 -17.04 -44.64 16.93
C CYS A 37 -17.55 -45.30 18.22
N PRO A 38 -16.83 -45.19 19.36
CA PRO A 38 -17.26 -45.78 20.62
C PRO A 38 -18.49 -45.09 21.23
N ALA A 39 -18.82 -43.87 20.79
CA ALA A 39 -19.99 -43.13 21.28
C ALA A 39 -21.24 -43.35 20.44
N CYS A 40 -21.16 -43.20 19.11
CA CYS A 40 -22.34 -43.28 18.22
C CYS A 40 -22.41 -44.54 17.36
N GLY A 41 -21.47 -45.48 17.50
CA GLY A 41 -21.50 -46.79 16.84
C GLY A 41 -21.30 -46.80 15.31
N GLY A 42 -20.99 -45.68 14.67
CA GLY A 42 -20.76 -45.66 13.21
C GLY A 42 -19.45 -46.32 12.83
N LYS A 43 -19.39 -46.99 11.67
CA LYS A 43 -18.35 -47.98 11.34
C LYS A 43 -16.96 -47.43 11.01
N ASP A 44 -16.82 -46.23 10.46
CA ASP A 44 -15.56 -45.69 9.92
C ASP A 44 -15.30 -44.18 10.20
N ARG A 45 -16.18 -43.54 10.97
CA ARG A 45 -16.19 -42.07 11.13
C ARG A 45 -15.37 -41.53 12.30
N PHE A 46 -14.75 -42.39 13.10
CA PHE A 46 -13.98 -42.01 14.27
C PHE A 46 -12.48 -42.26 14.07
N ARG A 47 -11.65 -41.35 14.58
CA ARG A 47 -10.20 -41.48 14.62
C ARG A 47 -9.65 -40.94 15.93
N LEU A 48 -8.81 -41.72 16.61
CA LEU A 48 -7.95 -41.25 17.70
C LEU A 48 -6.64 -40.74 17.07
N ASP A 49 -6.41 -39.43 17.11
CA ASP A 49 -5.21 -38.80 16.53
C ASP A 49 -4.12 -38.47 17.56
N ASP A 50 -4.47 -38.46 18.85
CA ASP A 50 -3.57 -38.40 20.01
C ASP A 50 -2.47 -37.32 19.88
N LYS A 51 -2.87 -36.13 19.44
CA LYS A 51 -1.99 -34.98 19.29
C LYS A 51 -1.44 -34.59 20.66
N GLU A 52 -0.12 -34.44 20.72
CA GLU A 52 0.62 -34.06 21.94
C GLU A 52 0.41 -35.04 23.11
N GLY A 53 -0.03 -36.28 22.83
CA GLY A 53 -0.32 -37.30 23.83
C GLY A 53 -1.60 -37.06 24.64
N ARG A 54 -2.44 -36.09 24.27
CA ARG A 54 -3.65 -35.71 25.04
C ARG A 54 -4.87 -36.61 24.81
N GLY A 55 -4.73 -37.68 24.02
CA GLY A 55 -5.84 -38.57 23.69
C GLY A 55 -6.85 -37.94 22.77
N THR A 56 -6.42 -36.96 21.96
CA THR A 56 -7.33 -36.23 21.08
C THR A 56 -7.95 -37.16 20.05
N TRP A 57 -9.21 -36.88 19.75
CA TRP A 57 -10.00 -37.68 18.81
C TRP A 57 -10.92 -36.79 18.00
N PHE A 58 -11.38 -37.35 16.90
CA PHE A 58 -12.32 -36.71 16.00
C PHE A 58 -13.34 -37.73 15.49
N CYS A 59 -14.62 -37.33 15.47
CA CYS A 59 -15.73 -38.05 14.86
C CYS A 59 -16.55 -37.09 14.00
N ASN A 60 -16.83 -37.46 12.75
CA ASN A 60 -17.65 -36.63 11.86
C ASN A 60 -19.06 -36.33 12.38
N GLN A 61 -19.57 -37.10 13.35
CA GLN A 61 -20.89 -36.88 13.95
C GLN A 61 -20.83 -36.35 15.38
N CYS A 62 -19.91 -36.86 16.21
CA CYS A 62 -19.87 -36.50 17.63
C CYS A 62 -18.98 -35.29 17.94
N GLY A 63 -18.26 -34.76 16.94
CA GLY A 63 -17.32 -33.66 17.12
C GLY A 63 -15.91 -34.13 17.47
N HIS A 64 -15.20 -33.34 18.27
CA HIS A 64 -13.81 -33.57 18.66
C HIS A 64 -13.61 -33.24 20.13
N GLY A 65 -12.54 -33.76 20.73
CA GLY A 65 -12.20 -33.51 22.13
C GLY A 65 -10.89 -34.18 22.52
N ASP A 66 -10.54 -34.12 23.80
CA ASP A 66 -9.43 -34.86 24.38
C ASP A 66 -9.88 -36.21 24.98
N GLY A 67 -8.93 -36.94 25.61
CA GLY A 67 -9.23 -38.25 26.17
C GLY A 67 -10.26 -38.23 27.31
N LEU A 68 -10.33 -37.17 28.13
CA LEU A 68 -11.34 -37.04 29.17
C LEU A 68 -12.72 -36.77 28.55
N ASP A 69 -12.75 -35.93 27.50
CA ASP A 69 -13.97 -35.68 26.74
C ASP A 69 -14.52 -36.96 26.11
N LEU A 70 -13.64 -37.85 25.60
CA LEU A 70 -14.07 -39.13 25.01
C LEU A 70 -14.70 -40.05 26.05
N VAL A 71 -14.06 -40.23 27.20
CA VAL A 71 -14.59 -41.09 28.28
C VAL A 71 -15.91 -40.52 28.79
N ARG A 72 -16.00 -39.20 28.94
CA ARG A 72 -17.25 -38.52 29.30
C ARG A 72 -18.36 -38.74 28.28
N LEU A 73 -18.03 -38.62 26.99
CA LEU A 73 -19.00 -38.80 25.91
C LEU A 73 -19.53 -40.23 25.84
N VAL A 74 -18.67 -41.23 26.04
CA VAL A 74 -19.05 -42.67 25.98
C VAL A 74 -19.79 -43.12 27.23
N THR A 75 -19.41 -42.62 28.41
CA THR A 75 -19.98 -43.06 29.69
C THR A 75 -21.17 -42.20 30.16
N GLY A 76 -21.34 -41.00 29.62
CA GLY A 76 -22.36 -40.03 30.05
C GLY A 76 -22.11 -39.43 31.44
N ARG A 77 -20.96 -39.68 32.06
CA ARG A 77 -20.64 -39.28 33.44
C ARG A 77 -20.11 -37.85 33.53
N THR A 78 -20.14 -37.28 34.73
CA THR A 78 -19.58 -35.95 34.99
C THR A 78 -18.05 -35.97 34.90
N VAL A 79 -17.44 -34.81 34.60
CA VAL A 79 -15.97 -34.67 34.46
C VAL A 79 -15.22 -35.17 35.71
N ARG A 80 -15.79 -35.01 36.90
CA ARG A 80 -15.19 -35.49 38.16
C ARG A 80 -15.22 -37.02 38.29
N GLU A 81 -16.32 -37.66 37.88
CA GLU A 81 -16.43 -39.12 37.89
C GLU A 81 -15.49 -39.74 36.86
N VAL A 82 -15.38 -39.14 35.67
CA VAL A 82 -14.42 -39.53 34.64
C VAL A 82 -12.99 -39.39 35.13
N ALA A 83 -12.63 -38.26 35.76
CA ALA A 83 -11.29 -38.09 36.34
C ALA A 83 -11.01 -39.12 37.44
N GLY A 84 -12.02 -39.52 38.23
CA GLY A 84 -11.90 -40.61 39.20
C GLY A 84 -11.58 -41.96 38.54
N MET A 85 -12.33 -42.32 37.50
CA MET A 85 -12.10 -43.56 36.73
C MET A 85 -10.70 -43.60 36.09
N VAL A 86 -10.24 -42.47 35.54
CA VAL A 86 -8.89 -42.37 34.95
C VAL A 86 -7.80 -42.41 36.03
N SER A 87 -8.02 -41.79 37.19
CA SER A 87 -7.09 -41.83 38.33
C SER A 87 -6.91 -43.24 38.89
N GLU A 88 -7.99 -44.03 38.98
CA GLU A 88 -7.96 -45.44 39.38
C GLU A 88 -7.14 -46.30 38.41
N VAL A 89 -7.34 -46.11 37.10
CA VAL A 89 -6.56 -46.82 36.07
C VAL A 89 -5.07 -46.45 36.10
N LEU A 90 -4.73 -45.22 36.48
CA LEU A 90 -3.35 -44.74 36.56
C LEU A 90 -2.65 -45.05 37.90
N ALA A 91 -3.35 -45.65 38.88
CA ALA A 91 -2.82 -46.00 40.20
C ALA A 91 -2.06 -44.86 40.90
N LEU A 92 -2.57 -43.62 40.80
CA LEU A 92 -1.89 -42.45 41.35
C LEU A 92 -2.06 -42.39 42.89
N PRO A 93 -1.00 -42.10 43.67
CA PRO A 93 -1.08 -42.05 45.14
C PRO A 93 -2.01 -40.92 45.66
N GLU A 94 -2.73 -41.19 46.74
CA GLU A 94 -3.62 -40.21 47.39
C GLU A 94 -2.82 -39.07 48.04
N VAL A 95 -3.01 -37.84 47.59
CA VAL A 95 -2.40 -36.64 48.17
C VAL A 95 -3.33 -36.04 49.23
N GLN A 96 -2.79 -35.74 50.42
CA GLN A 96 -3.49 -35.03 51.49
C GLN A 96 -3.71 -33.56 51.10
N ASP A 97 -4.96 -33.17 50.86
CA ASP A 97 -5.34 -31.76 50.73
C ASP A 97 -5.70 -31.14 52.08
N LYS A 98 -5.09 -29.98 52.35
CA LYS A 98 -5.52 -29.01 53.37
C LYS A 98 -6.98 -28.57 53.10
N PRO A 99 -7.76 -28.22 54.12
CA PRO A 99 -9.21 -28.08 54.00
C PRO A 99 -9.62 -27.03 52.96
N ALA A 100 -10.28 -27.50 51.89
CA ALA A 100 -11.02 -26.66 50.97
C ALA A 100 -12.27 -26.12 51.67
N MET A 101 -12.35 -24.79 51.75
CA MET A 101 -13.59 -24.09 52.09
C MET A 101 -14.74 -24.54 51.17
N PRO A 102 -15.98 -24.62 51.68
CA PRO A 102 -17.10 -25.21 50.96
C PRO A 102 -17.42 -24.47 49.65
N ALA A 103 -17.69 -25.26 48.62
CA ALA A 103 -18.28 -24.80 47.37
C ALA A 103 -19.51 -23.92 47.67
N ARG A 104 -19.47 -22.70 47.13
CA ARG A 104 -20.53 -21.70 47.24
C ARG A 104 -21.79 -22.29 46.59
N LYS A 105 -22.69 -22.86 47.41
CA LYS A 105 -24.13 -22.82 47.14
C LYS A 105 -24.44 -21.40 46.68
N LYS A 106 -25.26 -21.22 45.63
CA LYS A 106 -25.95 -19.95 45.39
C LYS A 106 -26.78 -19.65 46.65
N ALA A 107 -26.13 -19.02 47.62
CA ALA A 107 -26.76 -18.43 48.78
C ALA A 107 -27.30 -17.09 48.30
N ALA A 108 -28.61 -16.95 48.32
CA ALA A 108 -29.23 -15.64 48.41
C ALA A 108 -28.55 -14.87 49.56
N GLY A 109 -28.02 -13.67 49.28
CA GLY A 109 -27.58 -12.70 50.29
C GLY A 109 -26.10 -12.64 50.70
N LYS A 110 -25.11 -12.85 49.82
CA LYS A 110 -23.71 -12.46 50.14
C LYS A 110 -23.47 -10.97 49.81
N GLU A 111 -23.20 -10.17 50.85
CA GLU A 111 -22.72 -8.77 50.77
C GLU A 111 -21.64 -8.61 49.69
N THR A 112 -21.80 -7.64 48.79
CA THR A 112 -20.83 -7.39 47.72
C THR A 112 -19.59 -6.67 48.25
N GLY A 113 -18.48 -6.70 47.51
CA GLY A 113 -17.27 -5.95 47.87
C GLY A 113 -17.54 -4.45 48.00
N THR A 114 -18.41 -3.92 47.14
CA THR A 114 -18.88 -2.53 47.16
C THR A 114 -19.64 -2.20 48.44
N ASP A 115 -20.63 -3.03 48.83
CA ASP A 115 -21.40 -2.84 50.06
C ASP A 115 -20.50 -2.83 51.29
N ARG A 116 -19.55 -3.78 51.32
CA ARG A 116 -18.60 -3.91 52.42
C ARG A 116 -17.66 -2.72 52.50
N TYR A 117 -17.14 -2.24 51.37
CA TYR A 117 -16.32 -1.04 51.33
C TYR A 117 -17.09 0.18 51.85
N GLN A 118 -18.33 0.39 51.40
CA GLN A 118 -19.16 1.52 51.84
C GLN A 118 -19.44 1.47 53.35
N LYS A 119 -19.69 0.28 53.89
CA LYS A 119 -19.87 0.08 55.34
C LYS A 119 -18.61 0.44 56.12
N LEU A 120 -17.45 -0.02 55.67
CA LEU A 120 -16.18 0.28 56.33
C LEU A 120 -15.79 1.76 56.18
N LYS A 121 -16.04 2.37 55.03
CA LYS A 121 -15.81 3.80 54.80
C LYS A 121 -16.59 4.67 55.78
N LYS A 122 -17.83 4.30 56.13
CA LYS A 122 -18.62 4.99 57.19
C LYS A 122 -18.00 4.84 58.59
N LEU A 123 -17.26 3.75 58.81
CA LEU A 123 -16.51 3.47 60.03
C LEU A 123 -15.04 3.93 59.95
N SER A 124 -14.71 4.76 58.96
CA SER A 124 -13.39 5.34 58.78
C SER A 124 -13.39 6.84 59.06
N GLN A 125 -12.20 7.39 59.27
CA GLN A 125 -11.91 8.83 59.23
C GLN A 125 -10.70 9.08 58.37
N ASN A 126 -10.63 10.24 57.72
CA ASN A 126 -9.43 10.60 56.96
C ASN A 126 -8.30 10.98 57.94
N GLY A 127 -7.10 10.50 57.66
CA GLY A 127 -5.89 10.81 58.42
C GLY A 127 -4.64 10.25 57.74
N GLU A 128 -3.47 10.49 58.33
CA GLU A 128 -2.22 9.92 57.83
C GLU A 128 -1.99 8.51 58.36
N SER A 129 -1.68 7.57 57.47
CA SER A 129 -1.43 6.18 57.83
C SER A 129 -0.02 6.01 58.39
N ALA A 130 0.10 5.44 59.60
CA ALA A 130 1.39 5.10 60.19
C ALA A 130 2.27 4.21 59.29
N TYR A 131 1.66 3.32 58.50
CA TYR A 131 2.35 2.49 57.51
C TYR A 131 3.03 3.32 56.41
N LEU A 132 2.34 4.33 55.87
CA LEU A 132 2.90 5.21 54.84
C LEU A 132 3.92 6.19 55.44
N THR A 133 3.64 6.73 56.64
CA THR A 133 4.58 7.59 57.38
C THR A 133 5.88 6.86 57.68
N ALA A 134 5.84 5.57 58.06
CA ALA A 134 7.03 4.75 58.31
C ALA A 134 7.89 4.53 57.05
N LYS A 135 7.28 4.56 55.86
CA LYS A 135 7.97 4.52 54.55
C LYS A 135 8.47 5.89 54.08
N GLY A 136 8.26 6.95 54.86
CA GLY A 136 8.61 8.33 54.48
C GLY A 136 7.63 8.96 53.49
N LEU A 137 6.42 8.41 53.35
CA LEU A 137 5.34 8.91 52.49
C LEU A 137 4.32 9.70 53.34
N GLN A 138 4.66 10.95 53.68
CA GLN A 138 3.84 11.86 54.51
C GLN A 138 2.99 12.80 53.65
N GLY A 139 1.95 13.42 54.23
CA GLY A 139 1.09 14.41 53.55
C GLY A 139 -0.14 13.83 52.84
N TYR A 140 -0.41 12.53 52.99
CA TYR A 140 -1.56 11.86 52.35
C TYR A 140 -2.66 11.54 53.37
N SER A 141 -3.75 12.31 53.31
CA SER A 141 -4.93 12.10 54.17
C SER A 141 -5.89 11.10 53.53
N LEU A 142 -5.92 9.87 54.04
CA LEU A 142 -6.65 8.73 53.47
C LEU A 142 -7.59 8.08 54.51
N PRO A 143 -8.61 7.29 54.09
CA PRO A 143 -9.52 6.66 55.03
C PRO A 143 -8.83 5.63 55.93
N LEU A 144 -8.89 5.85 57.25
CA LEU A 144 -8.36 4.98 58.30
C LEU A 144 -9.51 4.40 59.12
N LEU A 145 -9.46 3.10 59.42
CA LEU A 145 -10.48 2.44 60.26
C LEU A 145 -10.50 3.04 61.67
N LYS A 146 -11.70 3.26 62.23
CA LYS A 146 -11.89 3.67 63.64
C LYS A 146 -11.93 2.49 64.63
N ALA A 147 -12.00 1.26 64.12
CA ALA A 147 -12.17 0.06 64.93
C ALA A 147 -11.42 -1.12 64.29
N SER A 148 -11.01 -2.07 65.13
CA SER A 148 -10.28 -3.25 64.69
C SER A 148 -11.18 -4.23 63.91
N ILE A 149 -10.64 -4.80 62.83
CA ILE A 149 -11.33 -5.76 61.97
C ILE A 149 -10.43 -6.97 61.74
N ASN A 150 -10.96 -8.17 61.90
CA ASN A 150 -10.26 -9.39 61.54
C ASN A 150 -10.71 -9.84 60.14
N LEU A 151 -9.74 -10.04 59.23
CA LEU A 151 -9.99 -10.43 57.86
C LEU A 151 -8.93 -11.42 57.37
N ALA A 152 -9.38 -12.55 56.80
CA ALA A 152 -8.50 -13.58 56.24
C ALA A 152 -7.38 -14.08 57.20
N GLY A 153 -7.68 -14.11 58.51
CA GLY A 153 -6.70 -14.52 59.53
C GLY A 153 -5.74 -13.42 59.99
N MET A 154 -5.86 -12.20 59.44
CA MET A 154 -5.08 -11.02 59.83
C MET A 154 -5.93 -10.04 60.65
N SER A 155 -5.29 -9.32 61.56
CA SER A 155 -5.92 -8.27 62.36
C SER A 155 -5.56 -6.90 61.79
N PHE A 156 -6.57 -6.09 61.52
CA PHE A 156 -6.47 -4.71 61.06
C PHE A 156 -6.94 -3.79 62.18
N PRO A 157 -6.04 -3.29 63.04
CA PRO A 157 -6.41 -2.44 64.16
C PRO A 157 -6.95 -1.07 63.71
N SER A 158 -7.51 -0.30 64.65
CA SER A 158 -7.81 1.12 64.44
C SER A 158 -6.57 1.85 63.90
N GLY A 159 -6.74 2.68 62.88
CA GLY A 159 -5.65 3.32 62.14
C GLY A 159 -5.17 2.56 60.90
N SER A 160 -5.69 1.35 60.63
CA SER A 160 -5.40 0.64 59.37
C SER A 160 -6.00 1.37 58.17
N LEU A 161 -5.26 1.40 57.07
CA LEU A 161 -5.61 2.10 55.83
C LEU A 161 -6.67 1.32 55.05
N LEU A 162 -7.67 2.02 54.54
CA LEU A 162 -8.73 1.49 53.67
C LEU A 162 -8.71 2.20 52.31
N LEU A 163 -8.32 1.48 51.27
CA LEU A 163 -8.19 2.00 49.91
C LEU A 163 -9.35 1.53 49.01
N PRO A 164 -9.98 2.42 48.22
CA PRO A 164 -11.02 2.04 47.26
C PRO A 164 -10.40 1.32 46.07
N LEU A 165 -11.01 0.21 45.66
CA LEU A 165 -10.74 -0.43 44.38
C LEU A 165 -11.81 0.01 43.38
N THR A 166 -11.40 0.58 42.25
CA THR A 166 -12.32 1.16 41.26
C THR A 166 -12.09 0.61 39.85
N ASP A 167 -13.14 0.63 39.03
CA ASP A 167 -13.01 0.46 37.58
C ASP A 167 -12.64 1.80 36.89
N ILE A 168 -12.42 1.76 35.56
CA ILE A 168 -12.08 2.96 34.77
C ILE A 168 -13.23 3.97 34.65
N ALA A 169 -14.46 3.58 35.00
CA ALA A 169 -15.59 4.50 35.07
C ALA A 169 -15.71 5.17 36.46
N GLY A 170 -14.82 4.84 37.40
CA GLY A 170 -14.82 5.37 38.76
C GLY A 170 -15.78 4.65 39.72
N ASN A 171 -16.39 3.54 39.31
CA ASN A 171 -17.28 2.78 40.19
C ASN A 171 -16.45 1.94 41.16
N ILE A 172 -16.89 1.90 42.42
CA ILE A 172 -16.23 1.10 43.45
C ILE A 172 -16.57 -0.38 43.25
N THR A 173 -15.55 -1.19 42.99
CA THR A 173 -15.65 -2.64 42.80
C THR A 173 -15.21 -3.42 44.05
N GLY A 174 -14.66 -2.74 45.06
CA GLY A 174 -14.21 -3.32 46.32
C GLY A 174 -13.27 -2.41 47.10
N GLY A 175 -12.37 -3.00 47.87
CA GLY A 175 -11.31 -2.26 48.55
C GLY A 175 -10.19 -3.12 49.10
N GLN A 176 -9.11 -2.48 49.53
CA GLN A 176 -7.95 -3.10 50.15
C GLN A 176 -7.70 -2.51 51.54
N LEU A 177 -7.39 -3.37 52.51
CA LEU A 177 -6.91 -2.97 53.83
C LEU A 177 -5.40 -3.14 53.92
N ILE A 178 -4.73 -2.20 54.60
CA ILE A 178 -3.30 -2.27 54.92
C ILE A 178 -3.12 -1.91 56.41
N ASN A 179 -2.52 -2.79 57.21
CA ASN A 179 -2.22 -2.52 58.62
C ASN A 179 -0.85 -1.81 58.78
N VAL A 180 -0.47 -1.49 60.02
CA VAL A 180 0.79 -0.79 60.33
C VAL A 180 2.03 -1.61 59.98
N ASP A 181 1.96 -2.94 60.09
CA ASP A 181 3.05 -3.87 59.79
C ASP A 181 3.22 -4.12 58.29
N GLY A 182 2.30 -3.59 57.47
CA GLY A 182 2.32 -3.71 56.01
C GLY A 182 1.61 -4.95 55.48
N ASP A 183 0.87 -5.70 56.31
CA ASP A 183 -0.01 -6.76 55.85
C ASP A 183 -1.17 -6.17 55.04
N LYS A 184 -1.45 -6.79 53.88
CA LYS A 184 -2.43 -6.31 52.91
C LYS A 184 -3.49 -7.37 52.67
N SER A 185 -4.77 -6.96 52.62
CA SER A 185 -5.87 -7.88 52.29
C SER A 185 -6.96 -7.21 51.46
N LEU A 186 -7.39 -7.87 50.40
CA LEU A 186 -8.57 -7.45 49.62
C LEU A 186 -9.85 -7.79 50.40
N LEU A 187 -10.81 -6.86 50.41
CA LEU A 187 -12.11 -7.09 51.05
C LEU A 187 -12.85 -8.24 50.35
N PRO A 188 -13.47 -9.17 51.10
CA PRO A 188 -14.24 -10.26 50.52
C PRO A 188 -15.33 -9.75 49.59
N GLY A 189 -15.41 -10.31 48.39
CA GLY A 189 -16.38 -9.90 47.38
C GLY A 189 -15.89 -8.77 46.45
N SER A 190 -14.65 -8.27 46.62
CA SER A 190 -14.03 -7.33 45.68
C SER A 190 -13.81 -7.94 44.30
N GLN A 191 -14.02 -7.17 43.24
CA GLN A 191 -13.75 -7.59 41.86
C GLN A 191 -12.43 -6.97 41.37
N LEU A 192 -11.36 -7.78 41.32
CA LEU A 192 -10.01 -7.30 41.00
C LEU A 192 -9.73 -7.12 39.51
N SER A 193 -10.33 -7.94 38.65
CA SER A 193 -9.96 -8.04 37.23
C SER A 193 -10.10 -6.69 36.51
N GLY A 194 -8.97 -6.05 36.18
CA GLY A 194 -8.92 -4.73 35.53
C GLY A 194 -9.18 -3.54 36.47
N ALA A 195 -9.59 -3.78 37.71
CA ALA A 195 -9.76 -2.74 38.70
C ALA A 195 -8.41 -2.34 39.34
N PHE A 196 -8.31 -1.09 39.79
CA PHE A 196 -7.08 -0.51 40.32
C PHE A 196 -7.36 0.46 41.48
N ILE A 197 -6.32 0.90 42.16
CA ILE A 197 -6.37 1.96 43.18
C ILE A 197 -5.63 3.17 42.62
N ALA A 198 -6.32 4.29 42.44
CA ALA A 198 -5.72 5.50 41.89
C ALA A 198 -5.07 6.35 42.99
N VAL A 199 -3.93 6.99 42.66
CA VAL A 199 -3.26 7.96 43.56
C VAL A 199 -4.01 9.29 43.60
N ALA A 200 -4.58 9.70 42.46
CA ALA A 200 -5.40 10.90 42.29
C ALA A 200 -6.68 10.57 41.53
N ASP A 201 -7.68 11.47 41.58
CA ASP A 201 -8.94 11.31 40.87
C ASP A 201 -8.75 11.03 39.37
N ILE A 202 -9.68 10.28 38.78
CA ILE A 202 -9.64 9.92 37.36
C ILE A 202 -9.77 11.22 36.52
N PRO A 203 -8.81 11.54 35.64
CA PRO A 203 -8.86 12.72 34.78
C PRO A 203 -10.09 12.74 33.88
N SER A 204 -10.68 13.93 33.68
CA SER A 204 -11.76 14.15 32.69
C SER A 204 -11.25 14.01 31.26
N ASP A 205 -10.07 14.55 31.00
CA ASP A 205 -9.40 14.54 29.71
C ASP A 205 -8.33 13.45 29.64
N ALA A 206 -7.90 13.09 28.43
CA ALA A 206 -6.86 12.08 28.25
C ALA A 206 -5.52 12.57 28.85
N PRO A 207 -4.95 11.87 29.85
CA PRO A 207 -3.65 12.23 30.39
C PRO A 207 -2.56 11.93 29.35
N GLU A 208 -1.51 12.76 29.32
CA GLU A 208 -0.36 12.52 28.45
C GLU A 208 0.34 11.19 28.78
N GLN A 209 0.38 10.82 30.06
CA GLN A 209 0.97 9.56 30.51
C GLN A 209 0.26 8.96 31.72
N VAL A 210 0.21 7.63 31.72
CA VAL A 210 -0.37 6.81 32.78
C VAL A 210 0.66 5.82 33.28
N ILE A 211 0.89 5.79 34.59
CA ILE A 211 1.86 4.89 35.21
C ILE A 211 1.13 3.85 36.07
N ILE A 212 1.45 2.59 35.83
CA ILE A 212 0.82 1.44 36.48
C ILE A 212 1.87 0.74 37.33
N THR A 213 1.63 0.63 38.63
CA THR A 213 2.46 -0.10 39.58
C THR A 213 1.77 -1.38 40.07
N GLU A 214 2.52 -2.27 40.71
CA GLU A 214 1.92 -3.41 41.42
C GLU A 214 1.29 -2.99 42.76
N GLY A 215 2.01 -2.23 43.59
CA GLY A 215 1.55 -1.82 44.92
C GLY A 215 1.21 -0.33 45.06
N TYR A 216 0.34 0.02 46.02
CA TYR A 216 -0.05 1.41 46.29
C TYR A 216 1.06 2.27 46.91
N ALA A 217 1.89 1.72 47.80
CA ALA A 217 3.05 2.46 48.31
C ALA A 217 4.03 2.79 47.18
N THR A 218 4.30 1.82 46.29
CA THR A 218 5.07 2.01 45.06
C THR A 218 4.45 3.08 44.15
N ALA A 219 3.12 3.14 44.04
CA ALA A 219 2.41 4.18 43.28
C ALA A 219 2.67 5.59 43.86
N LEU A 220 2.57 5.74 45.18
CA LEU A 220 2.90 7.00 45.87
C LEU A 220 4.40 7.35 45.77
N THR A 221 5.28 6.36 45.70
CA THR A 221 6.69 6.62 45.40
C THR A 221 6.85 7.20 44.02
N VAL A 222 6.27 6.55 43.02
CA VAL A 222 6.39 6.93 41.61
C VAL A 222 5.83 8.33 41.37
N SER A 223 4.80 8.77 42.12
CA SER A 223 4.28 10.15 42.05
C SER A 223 5.27 11.21 42.52
N LEU A 224 6.34 10.82 43.21
CA LEU A 224 7.45 11.71 43.57
C LEU A 224 8.56 11.73 42.50
N LEU A 225 8.58 10.72 41.61
CA LEU A 225 9.64 10.48 40.62
C LEU A 225 9.27 11.04 39.24
N THR A 226 8.00 10.96 38.83
CA THR A 226 7.54 11.38 37.51
C THR A 226 6.12 11.94 37.56
N ASP A 227 5.82 12.86 36.64
CA ASP A 227 4.47 13.40 36.47
C ASP A 227 3.55 12.37 35.80
N GLY A 228 2.25 12.57 35.84
CA GLY A 228 1.27 11.71 35.16
C GLY A 228 0.23 11.12 36.10
N TRP A 229 -0.73 10.40 35.52
CA TRP A 229 -1.78 9.77 36.30
C TRP A 229 -1.36 8.37 36.73
N ILE A 230 -1.43 8.07 38.03
CA ILE A 230 -0.75 6.90 38.61
C ILE A 230 -1.77 6.00 39.30
N VAL A 231 -1.68 4.70 39.00
CA VAL A 231 -2.58 3.67 39.52
C VAL A 231 -1.81 2.44 39.98
N ALA A 232 -2.32 1.76 41.00
CA ALA A 232 -1.83 0.47 41.47
C ALA A 232 -2.76 -0.67 41.03
N ALA A 233 -2.22 -1.65 40.32
CA ALA A 233 -2.94 -2.83 39.84
C ALA A 233 -3.14 -3.92 40.92
N ILE A 234 -2.49 -3.77 42.07
CA ILE A 234 -2.60 -4.58 43.30
C ILE A 234 -1.98 -5.99 43.21
N ALA A 235 -1.81 -6.54 42.01
CA ALA A 235 -1.12 -7.79 41.79
C ALA A 235 -0.47 -7.83 40.40
N ALA A 236 0.69 -8.47 40.28
CA ALA A 236 1.40 -8.69 39.01
C ALA A 236 0.49 -9.24 37.89
N THR A 237 -0.35 -10.22 38.25
CA THR A 237 -1.29 -10.88 37.32
C THR A 237 -2.39 -9.95 36.77
N ASN A 238 -2.64 -8.81 37.43
CA ASN A 238 -3.65 -7.83 37.05
C ASN A 238 -3.07 -6.69 36.19
N LEU A 239 -1.74 -6.50 36.16
CA LEU A 239 -1.07 -5.46 35.36
C LEU A 239 -1.52 -5.44 33.89
N PRO A 240 -1.58 -6.57 33.16
CA PRO A 240 -1.97 -6.54 31.75
C PRO A 240 -3.41 -6.08 31.55
N LYS A 241 -4.32 -6.48 32.45
CA LYS A 241 -5.75 -6.14 32.35
C LYS A 241 -6.00 -4.66 32.58
N VAL A 242 -5.33 -4.09 33.60
CA VAL A 242 -5.38 -2.66 33.90
C VAL A 242 -4.77 -1.88 32.73
N ALA A 243 -3.61 -2.29 32.23
CA ALA A 243 -2.97 -1.66 31.08
C ALA A 243 -3.88 -1.65 29.84
N GLU A 244 -4.44 -2.80 29.45
CA GLU A 244 -5.32 -2.93 28.29
C GLU A 244 -6.55 -2.02 28.40
N GLN A 245 -7.21 -1.99 29.55
CA GLN A 245 -8.40 -1.15 29.75
C GLN A 245 -8.08 0.35 29.68
N LEU A 246 -6.95 0.76 30.25
CA LEU A 246 -6.51 2.15 30.19
C LEU A 246 -6.11 2.56 28.78
N HIS A 247 -5.45 1.68 28.04
CA HIS A 247 -5.09 1.92 26.65
C HIS A 247 -6.32 1.99 25.72
N ILE A 248 -7.35 1.18 25.97
CA ILE A 248 -8.63 1.29 25.24
C ILE A 248 -9.28 2.66 25.48
N ARG A 249 -9.25 3.15 26.73
CA ARG A 249 -9.86 4.45 27.08
C ARG A 249 -9.05 5.62 26.52
N TRP A 250 -7.72 5.54 26.58
CA TRP A 250 -6.80 6.57 26.10
C TRP A 250 -5.70 5.95 25.23
N PRO A 251 -5.98 5.72 23.92
CA PRO A 251 -5.04 5.07 23.01
C PRO A 251 -3.73 5.84 22.82
N ASP A 252 -3.80 7.18 22.88
CA ASP A 252 -2.67 8.08 22.68
C ASP A 252 -1.86 8.34 23.98
N ALA A 253 -2.38 7.93 25.14
CA ALA A 253 -1.69 8.12 26.41
C ALA A 253 -0.49 7.18 26.52
N ARG A 254 0.65 7.71 26.96
CA ARG A 254 1.85 6.90 27.19
C ARG A 254 1.67 6.02 28.42
N ILE A 255 1.52 4.70 28.22
CA ILE A 255 1.44 3.73 29.32
C ILE A 255 2.85 3.30 29.77
N ILE A 256 3.12 3.43 31.07
CA ILE A 256 4.37 3.02 31.70
C ILE A 256 4.07 2.01 32.80
N ILE A 257 4.70 0.84 32.77
CA ILE A 257 4.60 -0.18 33.81
C ILE A 257 5.83 -0.08 34.71
N ALA A 258 5.64 0.45 35.91
CA ALA A 258 6.67 0.50 36.94
C ALA A 258 6.56 -0.78 37.78
N GLY A 259 7.29 -1.81 37.34
CA GLY A 259 7.23 -3.15 37.93
C GLY A 259 8.17 -3.34 39.11
N ASP A 260 7.93 -4.41 39.87
CA ASP A 260 8.81 -4.84 40.96
C ASP A 260 10.00 -5.63 40.40
N ASN A 261 11.17 -5.45 41.01
CA ASN A 261 12.35 -6.25 40.70
C ASN A 261 12.39 -7.46 41.65
N ASP A 262 11.76 -8.58 41.27
CA ASP A 262 11.75 -9.82 42.06
C ASP A 262 12.99 -10.70 41.82
N LEU A 263 14.17 -10.10 41.74
CA LEU A 263 15.39 -10.86 41.47
C LEU A 263 15.74 -11.77 42.64
N ILE A 264 15.72 -13.08 42.39
CA ILE A 264 16.16 -14.16 43.29
C ILE A 264 17.04 -15.09 42.47
N ASP A 265 18.24 -15.40 42.96
CA ASP A 265 19.19 -16.27 42.26
C ASP A 265 18.56 -17.60 41.86
N GLY A 266 18.72 -17.97 40.58
CA GLY A 266 18.19 -19.21 40.01
C GLY A 266 16.69 -19.22 39.73
N LYS A 267 15.97 -18.11 39.91
CA LYS A 267 14.54 -17.97 39.57
C LYS A 267 14.30 -16.84 38.57
N GLU A 268 13.23 -17.00 37.80
CA GLU A 268 12.81 -15.96 36.86
C GLU A 268 12.21 -14.77 37.62
N ASN A 269 12.59 -13.55 37.25
CA ASN A 269 12.11 -12.32 37.85
C ASN A 269 10.63 -12.12 37.49
N THR A 270 9.74 -12.51 38.41
CA THR A 270 8.30 -12.59 38.14
C THR A 270 7.67 -11.21 37.92
N GLY A 271 8.03 -10.21 38.73
CA GLY A 271 7.64 -8.82 38.53
C GLY A 271 8.02 -8.28 37.15
N ARG A 272 9.26 -8.51 36.71
CA ARG A 272 9.71 -8.16 35.35
C ARG A 272 8.87 -8.85 34.27
N VAL A 273 8.63 -10.15 34.38
CA VAL A 273 7.86 -10.92 33.37
C VAL A 273 6.45 -10.35 33.20
N TRP A 274 5.75 -10.04 34.30
CA TRP A 274 4.41 -9.48 34.24
C TRP A 274 4.40 -8.04 33.74
N ALA A 275 5.38 -7.22 34.15
CA ALA A 275 5.52 -5.85 33.67
C ALA A 275 5.76 -5.80 32.16
N GLU A 276 6.69 -6.61 31.66
CA GLU A 276 6.92 -6.76 30.21
C GLU A 276 5.70 -7.28 29.47
N LYS A 277 4.96 -8.24 30.05
CA LYS A 277 3.74 -8.77 29.44
C LYS A 277 2.65 -7.71 29.34
N ALA A 278 2.47 -6.88 30.37
CA ALA A 278 1.53 -5.79 30.37
C ALA A 278 1.90 -4.71 29.34
N ALA A 279 3.17 -4.29 29.32
CA ALA A 279 3.66 -3.31 28.36
C ALA A 279 3.54 -3.80 26.91
N LYS A 280 3.83 -5.07 26.63
CA LYS A 280 3.63 -5.70 25.31
C LYS A 280 2.18 -5.69 24.83
N ALA A 281 1.21 -5.68 25.74
CA ALA A 281 -0.20 -5.69 25.37
C ALA A 281 -0.68 -4.34 24.82
N VAL A 282 0.01 -3.24 25.15
CA VAL A 282 -0.46 -1.86 24.96
C VAL A 282 0.59 -0.92 24.36
N ASP A 283 1.64 -1.47 23.76
CA ASP A 283 2.77 -0.68 23.24
C ASP A 283 3.42 0.24 24.28
N GLY A 284 3.42 -0.23 25.53
CA GLY A 284 3.86 0.51 26.71
C GLY A 284 5.35 0.40 27.01
N TRP A 285 5.76 1.16 28.02
CA TRP A 285 7.12 1.18 28.57
C TRP A 285 7.20 0.35 29.85
N VAL A 286 8.38 -0.13 30.19
CA VAL A 286 8.69 -0.80 31.45
C VAL A 286 9.83 -0.05 32.13
N THR A 287 9.78 0.05 33.46
CA THR A 287 10.90 0.52 34.26
C THR A 287 10.96 -0.25 35.57
N LEU A 288 12.16 -0.67 35.98
CA LEU A 288 12.41 -1.50 37.16
C LEU A 288 13.55 -0.89 37.98
N PRO A 289 13.55 -1.03 39.32
CA PRO A 289 14.67 -0.60 40.15
C PRO A 289 16.00 -1.28 39.73
N PRO A 290 17.08 -0.54 39.46
CA PRO A 290 18.34 -1.08 38.91
C PRO A 290 19.23 -1.70 39.98
N VAL A 291 18.72 -2.69 40.72
CA VAL A 291 19.45 -3.40 41.79
C VAL A 291 19.53 -4.90 41.53
N ARG A 292 20.51 -5.56 42.17
CA ARG A 292 20.74 -7.01 42.07
C ARG A 292 20.12 -7.82 43.22
N HIS A 293 19.11 -7.28 43.86
CA HIS A 293 18.35 -7.93 44.91
C HIS A 293 16.87 -7.61 44.75
N LYS A 294 16.01 -8.28 45.51
CA LYS A 294 14.58 -8.01 45.47
C LYS A 294 14.27 -6.61 45.98
N ALA A 295 13.68 -5.75 45.13
CA ALA A 295 13.28 -4.39 45.50
C ALA A 295 12.13 -3.87 44.64
N ASP A 296 11.28 -3.03 45.21
CA ASP A 296 10.37 -2.16 44.46
C ASP A 296 10.92 -0.71 44.38
N TRP A 297 10.18 0.20 43.73
CA TRP A 297 10.60 1.60 43.63
C TRP A 297 10.57 2.36 44.97
N ASP A 298 9.79 1.91 45.96
CA ASP A 298 9.77 2.46 47.32
C ASP A 298 11.02 2.06 48.11
N ASP A 299 11.43 0.80 48.01
CA ASP A 299 12.67 0.29 48.60
C ASP A 299 13.88 1.02 48.01
N TYR A 300 13.94 1.14 46.68
CA TYR A 300 15.04 1.83 46.00
C TYR A 300 15.10 3.32 46.34
N ARG A 301 13.95 4.01 46.48
CA ARG A 301 13.92 5.41 46.93
C ARG A 301 14.48 5.55 48.34
N GLN A 302 14.16 4.64 49.24
CA GLN A 302 14.65 4.67 50.62
C GLN A 302 16.17 4.40 50.69
N GLU A 303 16.68 3.50 49.85
CA GLU A 303 18.12 3.18 49.78
C GLU A 303 18.94 4.30 49.12
N ALA A 304 18.54 4.74 47.93
CA ALA A 304 19.33 5.62 47.06
C ALA A 304 18.96 7.12 47.17
N GLY A 305 17.84 7.44 47.80
CA GLY A 305 17.28 8.79 47.87
C GLY A 305 16.44 9.19 46.66
N LYS A 306 15.61 10.23 46.84
CA LYS A 306 14.59 10.66 45.87
C LYS A 306 15.17 11.08 44.51
N GLU A 307 16.24 11.87 44.50
CA GLU A 307 16.80 12.37 43.24
C GLU A 307 17.43 11.26 42.41
N ARG A 308 18.20 10.35 43.03
CA ARG A 308 18.75 9.19 42.33
C ARG A 308 17.65 8.25 41.83
N ALA A 309 16.61 8.01 42.62
CA ALA A 309 15.47 7.22 42.18
C ALA A 309 14.75 7.83 40.96
N ARG A 310 14.65 9.17 40.90
CA ARG A 310 14.05 9.89 39.77
C ARG A 310 14.88 9.75 38.49
N GLU A 311 16.20 9.83 38.58
CA GLU A 311 17.10 9.61 37.45
C GLU A 311 17.01 8.16 36.97
N ALA A 312 17.16 7.20 37.88
CA ALA A 312 17.09 5.77 37.59
C ALA A 312 15.77 5.39 36.91
N PHE A 313 14.64 5.92 37.38
CA PHE A 313 13.32 5.67 36.78
C PHE A 313 13.27 6.02 35.30
N ARG A 314 13.95 7.09 34.89
CA ARG A 314 14.05 7.53 33.48
C ARG A 314 15.08 6.71 32.70
N GLU A 315 16.23 6.41 33.30
CA GLU A 315 17.34 5.67 32.68
C GLU A 315 16.95 4.22 32.32
N GLU A 316 16.18 3.58 33.20
CA GLU A 316 15.74 2.18 33.07
C GLU A 316 14.46 2.02 32.25
N MET A 317 13.96 3.11 31.66
CA MET A 317 12.71 3.08 30.92
C MET A 317 12.92 2.47 29.52
N THR A 318 12.45 1.24 29.34
CA THR A 318 12.53 0.49 28.09
C THR A 318 11.16 0.37 27.41
N LEU A 319 11.10 0.46 26.08
CA LEU A 319 9.86 0.31 25.31
C LEU A 319 9.63 -1.16 24.94
N HIS A 320 8.42 -1.68 25.10
CA HIS A 320 8.11 -3.11 24.93
C HIS A 320 6.95 -3.43 23.95
N GLY A 321 6.59 -2.51 23.05
CA GLY A 321 5.46 -2.71 22.12
C GLY A 321 5.60 -3.80 21.05
N LYS A 322 4.46 -4.20 20.47
CA LYS A 322 4.32 -5.19 19.41
C LYS A 322 5.12 -4.77 18.17
N GLY A 323 5.87 -5.73 17.61
CA GLY A 323 6.62 -5.55 16.37
C GLY A 323 8.08 -5.10 16.54
N GLN A 324 8.66 -5.13 17.75
CA GLN A 324 10.07 -4.78 17.93
C GLN A 324 11.06 -5.95 17.93
N THR A 325 12.13 -5.69 17.18
CA THR A 325 13.42 -6.36 17.10
C THR A 325 14.06 -6.54 18.47
N ARG A 326 14.48 -7.77 18.79
CA ARG A 326 15.31 -8.02 19.98
C ARG A 326 16.64 -7.31 19.79
N LEU A 327 16.97 -6.40 20.71
CA LEU A 327 18.29 -5.75 20.73
C LEU A 327 19.37 -6.81 21.00
N PRO A 328 20.51 -6.77 20.30
CA PRO A 328 21.62 -7.69 20.56
C PRO A 328 22.18 -7.49 21.98
N GLN A 329 22.82 -8.52 22.52
CA GLN A 329 23.43 -8.46 23.85
C GLN A 329 24.43 -7.30 23.94
N GLY A 330 24.39 -6.55 25.05
CA GLY A 330 25.24 -5.38 25.27
C GLY A 330 24.71 -4.10 24.65
N PHE A 331 23.66 -4.14 23.80
CA PHE A 331 23.06 -2.92 23.25
C PHE A 331 21.83 -2.48 24.02
N ARG A 332 21.72 -1.17 24.24
CA ARG A 332 20.57 -0.55 24.89
C ARG A 332 20.15 0.69 24.11
N LEU A 333 18.86 0.80 23.83
CA LEU A 333 18.27 1.95 23.13
C LEU A 333 17.46 2.77 24.13
N THR A 334 17.86 4.02 24.37
CA THR A 334 17.11 4.97 25.20
C THR A 334 16.41 6.01 24.34
N LYS A 335 15.65 6.91 24.97
CA LYS A 335 15.05 8.08 24.29
C LYS A 335 16.10 8.99 23.67
N GLU A 336 17.31 9.03 24.22
CA GLU A 336 18.34 9.98 23.81
C GLU A 336 19.39 9.37 22.90
N TYR A 337 19.81 8.12 23.13
CA TYR A 337 20.90 7.51 22.39
C TYR A 337 20.79 5.99 22.29
N LEU A 338 21.51 5.45 21.30
CA LEU A 338 21.92 4.05 21.26
C LEU A 338 23.24 3.89 22.02
N TRP A 339 23.28 2.94 22.95
CA TRP A 339 24.41 2.63 23.81
C TRP A 339 24.93 1.21 23.60
N TYR A 340 26.21 1.01 23.88
CA TYR A 340 26.82 -0.30 24.06
C TYR A 340 27.50 -0.40 25.43
N ASP A 341 27.07 -1.39 26.21
CA ASP A 341 27.49 -1.63 27.57
C ASP A 341 28.64 -2.65 27.55
N LYS A 342 29.88 -2.14 27.57
CA LYS A 342 31.09 -2.97 27.49
C LYS A 342 31.51 -3.44 28.89
N LEU A 343 31.54 -4.75 29.10
CA LEU A 343 32.12 -5.35 30.31
C LEU A 343 33.64 -5.17 30.31
N VAL A 344 34.17 -4.58 31.39
CA VAL A 344 35.60 -4.40 31.62
C VAL A 344 35.93 -5.07 32.94
N ASN A 345 36.75 -6.12 32.89
CA ASN A 345 37.26 -6.78 34.08
C ASN A 345 38.37 -5.92 34.69
N LYS A 346 38.23 -5.56 35.97
CA LYS A 346 39.29 -4.93 36.75
C LYS A 346 40.35 -5.96 37.13
N SER A 347 41.54 -5.46 37.44
CA SER A 347 42.66 -6.22 38.01
C SER A 347 42.30 -7.01 39.28
N ASP A 348 41.25 -6.56 39.96
CA ASP A 348 40.80 -6.94 41.29
C ASP A 348 39.77 -8.09 41.22
N GLY A 349 39.44 -8.58 40.02
CA GLY A 349 38.42 -9.61 39.79
C GLY A 349 36.99 -9.07 39.68
N ASP A 350 36.79 -7.77 39.92
CA ASP A 350 35.48 -7.11 39.83
C ASP A 350 35.17 -6.66 38.39
N THR A 351 33.89 -6.68 37.99
CA THR A 351 33.49 -6.37 36.60
C THR A 351 32.77 -5.02 36.54
N GLU A 352 33.33 -4.05 35.82
CA GLU A 352 32.71 -2.73 35.61
C GLU A 352 32.08 -2.64 34.21
N ILE A 353 30.91 -2.00 34.10
CA ILE A 353 30.25 -1.74 32.82
C ILE A 353 30.67 -0.35 32.35
N ARG A 354 31.38 -0.30 31.21
CA ARG A 354 31.71 0.95 30.52
C ARG A 354 30.70 1.22 29.41
N ASN A 355 29.95 2.30 29.56
CA ASN A 355 28.94 2.73 28.59
C ASN A 355 29.59 3.46 27.40
N ILE A 356 29.39 2.94 26.20
CA ILE A 356 29.84 3.56 24.95
C ILE A 356 28.62 4.14 24.23
N LYS A 357 28.59 5.46 24.10
CA LYS A 357 27.57 6.18 23.32
C LYS A 357 27.81 5.95 21.83
N ILE A 358 26.85 5.43 21.08
CA ILE A 358 27.02 5.10 19.65
C ILE A 358 26.49 6.22 18.75
N CYS A 359 25.20 6.52 18.85
CA CYS A 359 24.52 7.50 18.01
C CYS A 359 23.22 7.98 18.68
N SER A 360 22.56 8.97 18.08
CA SER A 360 21.14 9.27 18.33
C SER A 360 20.26 8.00 18.16
N PRO A 361 19.03 7.97 18.70
CA PRO A 361 18.23 6.75 18.71
C PRO A 361 17.97 6.25 17.29
N LEU A 362 18.46 5.04 17.00
CA LEU A 362 18.31 4.40 15.70
C LEU A 362 17.69 3.02 15.92
N ARG A 363 16.50 2.82 15.37
CA ARG A 363 15.73 1.58 15.49
C ARG A 363 15.92 0.75 14.23
N VAL A 364 16.16 -0.54 14.40
CA VAL A 364 16.04 -1.52 13.31
C VAL A 364 14.66 -2.14 13.43
N THR A 365 13.73 -1.85 12.53
CA THR A 365 12.31 -2.21 12.71
C THR A 365 11.84 -3.36 11.83
N ALA A 366 12.54 -3.67 10.73
CA ALA A 366 12.20 -4.78 9.86
C ALA A 366 13.41 -5.31 9.08
N ILE A 367 13.32 -6.56 8.64
CA ILE A 367 14.15 -7.09 7.56
C ILE A 367 13.53 -6.63 6.24
N THR A 368 14.34 -6.09 5.34
CA THR A 368 13.87 -5.72 4.00
C THR A 368 14.41 -6.68 2.95
N SER A 369 13.66 -6.89 1.86
CA SER A 369 14.10 -7.56 0.65
C SER A 369 13.32 -7.02 -0.54
N ASP A 370 13.79 -7.22 -1.76
CA ASP A 370 12.95 -7.01 -2.94
C ASP A 370 11.82 -8.07 -3.03
N ALA A 371 10.99 -7.94 -4.05
CA ALA A 371 9.86 -8.82 -4.31
C ALA A 371 10.28 -10.27 -4.67
N ASP A 372 11.48 -10.44 -5.23
CA ASP A 372 12.03 -11.75 -5.64
C ASP A 372 12.75 -12.46 -4.48
N GLY A 373 12.82 -11.82 -3.31
CA GLY A 373 13.50 -12.36 -2.14
C GLY A 373 15.02 -12.25 -2.22
N SER A 374 15.53 -11.28 -2.98
CA SER A 374 16.92 -10.85 -3.06
C SER A 374 17.13 -9.45 -2.45
N ASN A 375 18.35 -8.91 -2.54
CA ASN A 375 18.72 -7.58 -2.06
C ASN A 375 18.30 -7.30 -0.59
N TYR A 376 18.71 -8.18 0.33
CA TYR A 376 18.35 -8.07 1.74
C TYR A 376 18.93 -6.81 2.39
N GLY A 377 18.14 -6.24 3.31
CA GLY A 377 18.45 -5.02 4.03
C GLY A 377 17.90 -4.98 5.46
N ARG A 378 17.95 -3.80 6.04
CA ARG A 378 17.30 -3.44 7.31
C ARG A 378 16.50 -2.16 7.13
N LEU A 379 15.26 -2.16 7.62
CA LEU A 379 14.50 -0.93 7.76
C LEU A 379 14.98 -0.21 9.02
N LEU A 380 15.62 0.93 8.82
CA LEU A 380 16.10 1.81 9.87
C LEU A 380 15.09 2.94 10.10
N GLU A 381 14.78 3.23 11.36
CA GLU A 381 13.91 4.34 11.75
C GLU A 381 14.57 5.21 12.82
N TRP A 382 14.50 6.53 12.66
CA TRP A 382 15.03 7.51 13.62
C TRP A 382 14.21 8.80 13.57
N GLU A 383 14.50 9.70 14.49
CA GLU A 383 13.95 11.06 14.51
C GLU A 383 15.04 12.01 13.99
N ASP A 384 14.70 12.86 13.02
CA ASP A 384 15.64 13.87 12.53
C ASP A 384 15.80 15.05 13.50
N THR A 385 16.70 15.97 13.18
CA THR A 385 16.95 17.17 14.00
C THR A 385 15.73 18.07 14.22
N ASN A 386 14.67 17.93 13.42
CA ASN A 386 13.43 18.71 13.52
C ASN A 386 12.30 17.93 14.22
N GLY A 387 12.58 16.75 14.78
CA GLY A 387 11.59 15.91 15.43
C GLY A 387 10.76 15.05 14.47
N MET A 388 11.10 15.03 13.17
CA MET A 388 10.33 14.25 12.20
C MET A 388 10.87 12.83 12.11
N SER A 389 9.95 11.85 12.14
CA SER A 389 10.31 10.45 11.92
C SER A 389 10.82 10.23 10.50
N ARG A 390 11.96 9.55 10.39
CA ARG A 390 12.60 9.14 9.14
C ARG A 390 12.69 7.63 9.07
N LYS A 391 12.53 7.10 7.87
CA LYS A 391 12.67 5.67 7.57
C LYS A 391 13.59 5.47 6.39
N TRP A 392 14.39 4.42 6.42
CA TRP A 392 15.25 4.06 5.30
C TRP A 392 15.47 2.55 5.23
N ALA A 393 15.16 1.96 4.08
CA ALA A 393 15.54 0.60 3.75
C ALA A 393 17.02 0.55 3.36
N MET A 394 17.86 0.26 4.35
CA MET A 394 19.31 0.22 4.22
C MET A 394 19.76 -1.14 3.65
N PRO A 395 20.47 -1.18 2.50
CA PRO A 395 21.02 -2.42 1.94
C PRO A 395 22.09 -3.04 2.84
N MET A 396 22.02 -4.35 3.11
CA MET A 396 23.03 -5.02 3.95
C MET A 396 24.44 -4.98 3.33
N GLU A 397 24.56 -4.86 1.99
CA GLU A 397 25.85 -4.76 1.29
C GLU A 397 26.70 -3.56 1.73
N MET A 398 26.07 -2.48 2.21
CA MET A 398 26.78 -1.30 2.74
C MET A 398 27.60 -1.63 4.02
N LEU A 399 27.32 -2.76 4.68
CA LEU A 399 28.12 -3.26 5.80
C LEU A 399 29.39 -4.00 5.37
N GLY A 400 29.60 -4.25 4.07
CA GLY A 400 30.79 -4.93 3.56
C GLY A 400 32.10 -4.12 3.67
N GLY A 401 32.00 -2.80 3.86
CA GLY A 401 33.14 -1.88 3.99
C GLY A 401 33.24 -1.19 5.35
N SER A 402 33.83 0.01 5.40
CA SER A 402 34.03 0.80 6.63
C SER A 402 32.75 1.45 7.18
N GLY A 403 31.59 1.24 6.53
CA GLY A 403 30.31 1.86 6.86
C GLY A 403 30.25 3.38 6.63
N GLU A 404 31.16 3.95 5.84
CA GLU A 404 31.17 5.38 5.55
C GLU A 404 29.91 5.84 4.80
N GLU A 405 29.50 5.09 3.78
CA GLU A 405 28.29 5.36 3.01
C GLU A 405 27.03 5.34 3.90
N LEU A 406 26.90 4.31 4.75
CA LEU A 406 25.85 4.21 5.76
C LEU A 406 25.76 5.47 6.62
N ARG A 407 26.89 5.90 7.21
CA ARG A 407 26.92 7.09 8.08
C ARG A 407 26.60 8.36 7.32
N ARG A 408 27.09 8.50 6.08
CA ARG A 408 26.80 9.67 5.22
C ARG A 408 25.30 9.80 4.97
N VAL A 409 24.61 8.70 4.64
CA VAL A 409 23.16 8.71 4.40
C VAL A 409 22.40 9.07 5.67
N LEU A 410 22.75 8.47 6.82
CA LEU A 410 22.10 8.79 8.10
C LEU A 410 22.26 10.28 8.48
N LEU A 411 23.46 10.84 8.32
CA LEU A 411 23.73 12.25 8.63
C LEU A 411 23.00 13.22 7.69
N VAL A 412 23.01 12.96 6.38
CA VAL A 412 22.30 13.80 5.38
C VAL A 412 20.79 13.83 5.64
N ASN A 413 20.25 12.73 6.18
CA ASN A 413 18.84 12.62 6.54
C ASN A 413 18.56 12.95 8.02
N GLY A 414 19.49 13.67 8.67
CA GLY A 414 19.23 14.35 9.94
C GLY A 414 19.39 13.51 11.20
N LEU A 415 20.06 12.36 11.17
CA LEU A 415 20.45 11.67 12.41
C LEU A 415 21.47 12.53 13.18
N SER A 416 21.03 13.18 14.26
CA SER A 416 21.72 14.32 14.89
C SER A 416 23.13 14.03 15.42
N TYR A 417 23.42 12.78 15.80
CA TYR A 417 24.70 12.40 16.37
C TYR A 417 25.11 10.98 15.96
N ILE A 418 26.37 10.83 15.53
CA ILE A 418 27.06 9.54 15.36
C ILE A 418 28.46 9.68 15.95
N ASN A 419 28.87 8.75 16.81
CA ASN A 419 30.18 8.77 17.44
C ASN A 419 31.30 8.59 16.39
N ILE A 420 32.34 9.40 16.53
CA ILE A 420 33.48 9.45 15.60
C ILE A 420 34.59 8.43 15.93
N ASN A 421 34.55 7.83 17.13
CA ASN A 421 35.53 6.82 17.53
C ASN A 421 35.38 5.53 16.69
N GLY A 422 36.50 4.97 16.22
CA GLY A 422 36.51 3.76 15.40
C GLY A 422 35.79 2.57 16.02
N MET A 423 35.91 2.36 17.34
CA MET A 423 35.23 1.28 18.06
C MET A 423 33.71 1.50 18.11
N ALA A 424 33.26 2.72 18.37
CA ALA A 424 31.83 3.04 18.40
C ALA A 424 31.19 2.92 17.00
N ARG A 425 31.93 3.27 15.94
CA ARG A 425 31.50 3.05 14.54
C ARG A 425 31.33 1.58 14.21
N ALA A 426 32.23 0.71 14.70
CA ALA A 426 32.11 -0.73 14.54
C ALA A 426 30.85 -1.26 15.26
N HIS A 427 30.59 -0.80 16.48
CA HIS A 427 29.39 -1.20 17.22
C HIS A 427 28.08 -0.75 16.56
N LEU A 428 28.04 0.37 15.84
CA LEU A 428 26.87 0.74 15.04
C LEU A 428 26.56 -0.27 13.94
N MET A 429 27.59 -0.73 13.22
CA MET A 429 27.43 -1.74 12.16
C MET A 429 27.05 -3.10 12.76
N GLU A 430 27.68 -3.47 13.89
CA GLU A 430 27.38 -4.68 14.63
C GLU A 430 25.94 -4.68 15.15
N TYR A 431 25.47 -3.56 15.71
CA TYR A 431 24.09 -3.36 16.13
C TYR A 431 23.10 -3.64 15.00
N ILE A 432 23.29 -3.02 13.84
CA ILE A 432 22.41 -3.18 12.67
C ILE A 432 22.43 -4.62 12.17
N SER A 433 23.61 -5.23 12.10
CA SER A 433 23.80 -6.61 11.62
C SER A 433 23.14 -7.65 12.52
N LEU A 434 23.36 -7.54 13.84
CA LEU A 434 22.90 -8.50 14.84
C LEU A 434 21.42 -8.34 15.20
N CYS A 435 20.83 -7.18 14.93
CA CYS A 435 19.40 -6.96 15.12
C CYS A 435 18.58 -8.00 14.32
N LYS A 436 17.65 -8.66 15.02
CA LYS A 436 16.74 -9.69 14.46
C LYS A 436 15.27 -9.23 14.59
N PRO A 437 14.77 -8.43 13.62
CA PRO A 437 13.36 -8.10 13.53
C PRO A 437 12.53 -9.33 13.18
N ASP A 438 11.36 -9.47 13.80
CA ASP A 438 10.36 -10.45 13.35
C ASP A 438 9.61 -9.96 12.10
N ARG A 439 9.49 -8.63 11.96
CA ARG A 439 8.81 -7.98 10.83
C ARG A 439 9.65 -8.06 9.56
N LYS A 440 9.00 -8.38 8.44
CA LYS A 440 9.57 -8.35 7.10
C LYS A 440 8.83 -7.32 6.25
N VAL A 441 9.56 -6.60 5.41
CA VAL A 441 9.03 -5.57 4.52
C VAL A 441 9.61 -5.75 3.12
N THR A 442 8.77 -5.69 2.11
CA THR A 442 9.18 -5.71 0.70
C THR A 442 9.54 -4.30 0.25
N CYS A 443 10.76 -4.13 -0.27
CA CYS A 443 11.20 -2.91 -0.92
C CYS A 443 10.76 -2.91 -2.38
N VAL A 444 10.17 -1.80 -2.80
CA VAL A 444 9.89 -1.53 -4.22
C VAL A 444 10.72 -0.35 -4.69
N ASN A 445 11.15 -0.37 -5.95
CA ASN A 445 11.99 0.67 -6.56
C ASN A 445 11.21 1.68 -7.42
N LYS A 446 9.87 1.56 -7.45
CA LYS A 446 8.95 2.39 -8.23
C LYS A 446 7.61 2.56 -7.52
N THR A 447 6.88 3.60 -7.90
CA THR A 447 5.51 3.87 -7.44
C THR A 447 4.49 3.00 -8.18
N GLY A 448 3.22 3.04 -7.77
CA GLY A 448 2.13 2.29 -8.39
C GLY A 448 1.77 1.00 -7.66
N TRP A 449 1.12 0.08 -8.36
CA TRP A 449 0.57 -1.13 -7.75
C TRP A 449 1.62 -2.18 -7.39
N HIS A 450 1.67 -2.55 -6.12
CA HIS A 450 2.40 -3.71 -5.63
C HIS A 450 1.48 -4.62 -4.81
N GLY A 451 1.21 -5.83 -5.30
CA GLY A 451 0.19 -6.71 -4.69
C GLY A 451 -1.16 -6.00 -4.61
N GLY A 452 -1.73 -5.94 -3.40
CA GLY A 452 -2.99 -5.24 -3.09
C GLY A 452 -2.82 -3.82 -2.54
N VAL A 453 -1.61 -3.25 -2.58
CA VAL A 453 -1.33 -1.88 -2.12
C VAL A 453 -0.87 -0.98 -3.25
N TYR A 454 -1.10 0.32 -3.09
CA TYR A 454 -0.60 1.36 -3.98
C TYR A 454 0.53 2.13 -3.31
N VAL A 455 1.68 2.22 -3.97
CA VAL A 455 2.90 2.84 -3.43
C VAL A 455 3.10 4.23 -4.03
N LEU A 456 3.19 5.25 -3.17
CA LEU A 456 3.59 6.62 -3.48
C LEU A 456 4.94 6.93 -2.81
N GLN A 457 5.47 8.12 -3.06
CA GLN A 457 6.77 8.54 -2.51
C GLN A 457 6.75 8.80 -1.01
N ASP A 458 5.62 9.26 -0.51
CA ASP A 458 5.40 9.69 0.87
C ASP A 458 4.41 8.79 1.63
N GLU A 459 3.77 7.84 0.94
CA GLU A 459 2.71 7.01 1.51
C GLU A 459 2.60 5.65 0.80
N VAL A 460 2.15 4.63 1.53
CA VAL A 460 1.67 3.36 0.95
C VAL A 460 0.22 3.17 1.39
N ILE A 461 -0.68 2.94 0.43
CA ILE A 461 -2.12 2.90 0.65
C ILE A 461 -2.64 1.46 0.45
N GLY A 462 -3.40 0.94 1.41
CA GLY A 462 -4.07 -0.37 1.36
C GLY A 462 -3.86 -1.23 2.63
N ARG A 463 -4.53 -2.39 2.71
CA ARG A 463 -4.59 -3.23 3.93
C ARG A 463 -3.23 -3.75 4.42
N GLU A 464 -2.29 -3.94 3.50
CA GLU A 464 -0.93 -4.43 3.79
C GLU A 464 0.12 -3.32 3.67
N SER A 465 -0.27 -2.04 3.85
CA SER A 465 0.65 -0.91 3.67
C SER A 465 1.91 -0.99 4.53
N GLN A 466 1.82 -1.65 5.69
CA GLN A 466 2.95 -1.84 6.60
C GLN A 466 3.98 -2.88 6.10
N SER A 467 3.68 -3.68 5.10
CA SER A 467 4.60 -4.70 4.58
C SER A 467 5.39 -4.22 3.35
N VAL A 468 5.17 -3.01 2.86
CA VAL A 468 5.83 -2.48 1.65
C VAL A 468 6.45 -1.12 1.93
N ILE A 469 7.64 -0.86 1.38
CA ILE A 469 8.28 0.46 1.42
C ILE A 469 8.89 0.82 0.07
N LEU A 470 8.76 2.08 -0.35
CA LEU A 470 9.49 2.59 -1.50
C LEU A 470 10.95 2.84 -1.12
N GLN A 471 11.86 2.16 -1.81
CA GLN A 471 13.30 2.37 -1.71
C GLN A 471 13.75 3.23 -2.88
N THR A 472 13.95 4.53 -2.64
CA THR A 472 14.58 5.43 -3.62
C THR A 472 16.05 5.66 -3.26
N SER A 473 16.90 5.74 -4.29
CA SER A 473 18.33 6.08 -4.16
C SER A 473 18.57 7.57 -3.85
N SER A 474 17.54 8.41 -3.96
CA SER A 474 17.55 9.81 -3.54
C SER A 474 16.18 10.24 -3.00
N VAL A 475 16.18 11.08 -1.97
CA VAL A 475 14.97 11.65 -1.30
C VAL A 475 14.40 12.84 -2.09
N GLN A 476 14.88 13.11 -3.31
CA GLN A 476 14.60 14.34 -4.04
C GLN A 476 13.48 14.15 -5.06
N GLY A 477 12.30 14.66 -4.70
CA GLY A 477 11.12 14.80 -5.55
C GLY A 477 9.86 14.42 -4.77
N ARG A 478 8.95 15.38 -4.56
CA ARG A 478 7.57 15.10 -4.12
C ARG A 478 6.68 15.23 -5.34
N ASP A 479 6.62 14.18 -6.15
CA ASP A 479 5.80 14.13 -7.36
C ASP A 479 4.30 14.28 -7.02
N PHE A 480 3.84 13.68 -5.91
CA PHE A 480 2.42 13.61 -5.52
C PHE A 480 2.07 14.56 -4.35
N ARG A 481 2.50 15.83 -4.42
CA ARG A 481 2.17 16.85 -3.41
C ARG A 481 0.66 17.05 -3.29
N VAL A 482 0.21 17.39 -2.09
CA VAL A 482 -1.18 17.65 -1.75
C VAL A 482 -1.30 19.07 -1.19
N SER A 483 -2.28 19.83 -1.69
CA SER A 483 -2.68 21.14 -1.17
C SER A 483 -4.19 21.27 -1.27
N GLY A 484 -4.84 21.67 -0.17
CA GLY A 484 -6.29 21.73 -0.06
C GLY A 484 -6.96 20.36 0.07
N THR A 485 -8.28 20.33 0.02
CA THR A 485 -9.10 19.11 0.11
C THR A 485 -9.76 18.77 -1.23
N SER A 486 -10.23 17.53 -1.40
CA SER A 486 -11.00 17.16 -2.59
C SER A 486 -12.29 17.96 -2.73
N GLN A 487 -12.89 18.40 -1.61
CA GLN A 487 -14.04 19.30 -1.65
C GLN A 487 -13.68 20.66 -2.26
N GLU A 488 -12.61 21.28 -1.78
CA GLU A 488 -12.14 22.55 -2.33
C GLU A 488 -11.73 22.42 -3.80
N TRP A 489 -11.11 21.29 -4.16
CA TRP A 489 -10.79 20.98 -5.56
C TRP A 489 -12.05 20.89 -6.43
N ARG A 490 -13.13 20.23 -5.96
CA ARG A 490 -14.41 20.20 -6.68
C ARG A 490 -15.00 21.59 -6.88
N GLU A 491 -15.00 22.41 -5.84
CA GLU A 491 -15.57 23.75 -5.85
C GLU A 491 -14.80 24.73 -6.74
N ASN A 492 -13.47 24.61 -6.81
CA ASN A 492 -12.61 25.57 -7.51
C ASN A 492 -12.14 25.11 -8.88
N ILE A 493 -12.17 23.80 -9.17
CA ILE A 493 -11.67 23.19 -10.41
C ILE A 493 -12.69 22.22 -10.99
N GLY A 494 -13.10 21.20 -10.22
CA GLY A 494 -13.92 20.09 -10.71
C GLY A 494 -15.23 20.52 -11.34
N ARG A 495 -15.95 21.49 -10.75
CA ARG A 495 -17.23 21.98 -11.26
C ARG A 495 -17.16 22.57 -12.67
N TYR A 496 -16.02 23.16 -13.04
CA TYR A 496 -15.83 23.78 -14.34
C TYR A 496 -15.54 22.77 -15.46
N CYS A 497 -15.27 21.52 -15.09
CA CYS A 497 -15.16 20.43 -16.07
C CYS A 497 -16.53 20.03 -16.63
N VAL A 498 -17.61 20.25 -15.87
CA VAL A 498 -18.98 19.94 -16.33
C VAL A 498 -19.30 20.74 -17.58
N ASN A 499 -19.85 20.06 -18.59
CA ASN A 499 -20.11 20.56 -19.93
C ASN A 499 -18.88 20.88 -20.78
N ASN A 500 -17.66 20.85 -20.22
CA ASN A 500 -16.40 21.08 -20.94
C ASN A 500 -15.68 19.76 -21.26
N ALA A 501 -15.89 19.22 -22.47
CA ALA A 501 -15.53 17.85 -22.81
C ALA A 501 -14.01 17.59 -22.71
N ARG A 502 -13.17 18.53 -23.17
CA ARG A 502 -11.70 18.38 -23.13
C ARG A 502 -11.18 18.38 -21.70
N LEU A 503 -11.74 19.22 -20.83
CA LEU A 503 -11.40 19.25 -19.41
C LEU A 503 -11.82 17.96 -18.70
N ALA A 504 -13.09 17.57 -18.82
CA ALA A 504 -13.62 16.38 -18.17
C ALA A 504 -12.89 15.12 -18.65
N PHE A 505 -12.58 15.02 -19.95
CA PHE A 505 -11.78 13.93 -20.50
C PHE A 505 -10.36 13.89 -19.92
N ALA A 506 -9.67 15.02 -19.90
CA ALA A 506 -8.29 15.10 -19.38
C ALA A 506 -8.22 14.80 -17.87
N VAL A 507 -9.19 15.25 -17.08
CA VAL A 507 -9.30 14.91 -15.66
C VAL A 507 -9.60 13.42 -15.47
N SER A 508 -10.53 12.86 -16.26
CA SER A 508 -10.84 11.42 -16.22
C SER A 508 -9.63 10.54 -16.55
N LEU A 509 -8.74 11.04 -17.42
CA LEU A 509 -7.49 10.36 -17.76
C LEU A 509 -6.58 10.14 -16.54
N ALA A 510 -6.52 11.11 -15.62
CA ALA A 510 -5.76 11.00 -14.38
C ALA A 510 -6.27 9.87 -13.48
N PHE A 511 -7.60 9.68 -13.41
CA PHE A 511 -8.23 8.57 -12.68
C PHE A 511 -8.09 7.22 -13.39
N ALA A 512 -7.91 7.23 -14.72
CA ALA A 512 -7.79 6.01 -15.52
C ALA A 512 -6.43 5.30 -15.38
N ALA A 513 -5.36 6.04 -15.12
CA ALA A 513 -4.01 5.46 -15.05
C ALA A 513 -3.87 4.34 -13.99
N PRO A 514 -4.38 4.48 -12.75
CA PRO A 514 -4.37 3.41 -11.76
C PRO A 514 -5.16 2.17 -12.17
N LEU A 515 -6.15 2.30 -13.06
CA LEU A 515 -7.02 1.19 -13.44
C LEU A 515 -6.40 0.29 -14.52
N LEU A 516 -5.38 0.77 -15.25
CA LEU A 516 -4.77 0.05 -16.39
C LEU A 516 -4.46 -1.42 -16.08
N LYS A 517 -3.70 -1.64 -14.99
CA LYS A 517 -3.29 -2.98 -14.56
C LYS A 517 -4.48 -3.84 -14.14
N LEU A 518 -5.48 -3.25 -13.49
CA LEU A 518 -6.65 -3.95 -12.96
C LEU A 518 -7.56 -4.46 -14.09
N VAL A 519 -7.74 -3.64 -15.14
CA VAL A 519 -8.58 -3.97 -16.30
C VAL A 519 -7.80 -4.66 -17.43
N GLY A 520 -6.48 -4.81 -17.29
CA GLY A 520 -5.63 -5.51 -18.26
C GLY A 520 -5.35 -4.73 -19.54
N ILE A 521 -5.36 -3.40 -19.46
CA ILE A 521 -5.01 -2.50 -20.58
C ILE A 521 -3.58 -1.99 -20.39
N GLY A 522 -2.79 -1.99 -21.46
CA GLY A 522 -1.44 -1.42 -21.47
C GLY A 522 -1.44 0.10 -21.62
N GLY A 523 -0.29 0.71 -21.36
CA GLY A 523 -0.09 2.15 -21.45
C GLY A 523 -0.38 2.78 -22.81
N GLY A 524 -0.44 4.11 -22.83
CA GLY A 524 -0.78 4.89 -24.01
C GLY A 524 -0.74 6.39 -23.79
N GLY A 525 -0.81 7.14 -24.88
CA GLY A 525 -0.79 8.59 -24.87
C GLY A 525 -2.05 9.20 -25.47
N TYR A 526 -2.34 10.42 -25.03
CA TYR A 526 -3.27 11.33 -25.66
C TYR A 526 -2.55 12.64 -25.95
N HIS A 527 -2.89 13.28 -27.06
CA HIS A 527 -2.30 14.51 -27.51
C HIS A 527 -3.38 15.53 -27.84
N LEU A 528 -3.45 16.63 -27.11
CA LEU A 528 -4.30 17.75 -27.47
C LEU A 528 -3.59 18.58 -28.55
N LYS A 529 -4.18 18.64 -29.74
CA LYS A 529 -3.67 19.36 -30.91
C LYS A 529 -4.56 20.54 -31.26
N GLY A 530 -3.98 21.71 -31.44
CA GLY A 530 -4.65 22.86 -32.05
C GLY A 530 -3.90 24.17 -31.90
N GLU A 531 -4.54 25.27 -32.27
CA GLU A 531 -3.95 26.62 -32.36
C GLU A 531 -3.34 27.13 -31.05
N SER A 532 -2.37 28.02 -31.15
CA SER A 532 -1.78 28.65 -29.96
C SER A 532 -2.84 29.37 -29.12
N THR A 533 -2.70 29.34 -27.79
CA THR A 533 -3.57 30.09 -26.85
C THR A 533 -5.04 29.62 -26.78
N ASP A 534 -5.33 28.39 -27.21
CA ASP A 534 -6.67 27.79 -27.16
C ASP A 534 -7.04 27.11 -25.82
N GLY A 535 -6.13 27.04 -24.85
CA GLY A 535 -6.34 26.43 -23.53
C GLY A 535 -5.86 24.97 -23.35
N LYS A 536 -5.09 24.41 -24.31
CA LYS A 536 -4.45 23.08 -24.19
C LYS A 536 -3.66 22.88 -22.90
N THR A 537 -2.70 23.77 -22.65
CA THR A 537 -1.81 23.71 -21.48
C THR A 537 -2.61 23.82 -20.18
N THR A 538 -3.60 24.70 -20.13
CA THR A 538 -4.49 24.83 -18.97
C THR A 538 -5.28 23.54 -18.72
N THR A 539 -5.79 22.90 -19.77
CA THR A 539 -6.46 21.59 -19.67
C THR A 539 -5.54 20.52 -19.08
N MET A 540 -4.29 20.47 -19.53
CA MET A 540 -3.28 19.54 -18.99
C MET A 540 -2.96 19.85 -17.52
N LYS A 541 -2.81 21.13 -17.14
CA LYS A 541 -2.58 21.55 -15.75
C LYS A 541 -3.74 21.17 -14.83
N VAL A 542 -4.98 21.34 -15.29
CA VAL A 542 -6.19 20.92 -14.55
C VAL A 542 -6.18 19.41 -14.34
N ALA A 543 -5.86 18.62 -15.35
CA ALA A 543 -5.70 17.17 -15.19
C ALA A 543 -4.56 16.80 -14.24
N ALA A 544 -3.42 17.50 -14.33
CA ALA A 544 -2.26 17.29 -13.45
C ALA A 544 -2.62 17.50 -11.97
N SER A 545 -3.48 18.49 -11.70
CA SER A 545 -3.92 18.84 -10.35
C SER A 545 -4.65 17.71 -9.62
N VAL A 546 -5.20 16.72 -10.33
CA VAL A 546 -5.74 15.50 -9.70
C VAL A 546 -4.65 14.81 -8.88
N CYS A 547 -3.46 14.64 -9.46
CA CYS A 547 -2.37 13.84 -8.91
C CYS A 547 -1.34 14.63 -8.10
N GLY A 548 -1.08 15.90 -8.44
CA GLY A 548 -0.07 16.71 -7.76
C GLY A 548 -0.01 18.17 -8.21
N GLY A 549 0.89 18.94 -7.59
CA GLY A 549 1.04 20.38 -7.81
C GLY A 549 1.83 20.77 -9.06
N THR A 550 2.40 21.97 -9.07
CA THR A 550 3.08 22.57 -10.24
C THR A 550 4.25 21.77 -10.80
N ASP A 551 4.89 20.93 -9.96
CA ASP A 551 6.02 20.10 -10.38
C ASP A 551 5.55 18.76 -10.99
N PHE A 552 4.23 18.53 -11.07
CA PHE A 552 3.68 17.27 -11.56
C PHE A 552 3.84 17.11 -13.08
N TRP A 553 3.79 18.21 -13.84
CA TRP A 553 3.97 18.20 -15.29
C TRP A 553 5.38 18.63 -15.69
N HIS A 554 5.81 18.18 -16.86
CA HIS A 554 7.10 18.54 -17.45
C HIS A 554 6.88 19.06 -18.87
N THR A 555 7.89 19.73 -19.42
CA THR A 555 7.89 20.01 -20.85
C THR A 555 8.56 18.87 -21.62
N TRP A 556 8.38 18.82 -22.94
CA TRP A 556 9.05 17.83 -23.79
C TRP A 556 10.57 18.04 -23.89
N ARG A 557 11.11 19.16 -23.40
CA ARG A 557 12.56 19.44 -23.32
C ARG A 557 13.26 18.59 -22.26
N ALA A 558 13.29 17.28 -22.49
CA ALA A 558 13.94 16.30 -21.65
C ALA A 558 14.51 15.17 -22.50
N THR A 559 15.68 14.66 -22.12
CA THR A 559 16.24 13.47 -22.78
C THR A 559 15.38 12.25 -22.51
N GLY A 560 15.34 11.29 -23.44
CA GLY A 560 14.61 10.02 -23.21
C GLY A 560 14.98 9.30 -21.92
N ASN A 561 16.23 9.42 -21.44
CA ASN A 561 16.66 8.83 -20.16
C ASN A 561 16.05 9.54 -18.94
N ALA A 562 15.89 10.85 -19.00
CA ALA A 562 15.24 11.60 -17.92
C ALA A 562 13.75 11.22 -17.83
N LEU A 563 13.08 11.11 -18.98
CA LEU A 563 11.68 10.66 -19.04
C LEU A 563 11.51 9.20 -18.65
N GLU A 564 12.48 8.33 -18.89
CA GLU A 564 12.49 6.95 -18.36
C GLU A 564 12.44 6.94 -16.83
N GLY A 565 13.28 7.76 -16.19
CA GLY A 565 13.29 7.91 -14.73
C GLY A 565 11.98 8.48 -14.18
N THR A 566 11.42 9.50 -14.84
CA THR A 566 10.12 10.07 -14.47
C THR A 566 8.98 9.07 -14.66
N ALA A 567 8.96 8.31 -15.77
CA ALA A 567 7.95 7.28 -16.02
C ALA A 567 7.96 6.18 -14.96
N SER A 568 9.15 5.79 -14.47
CA SER A 568 9.26 4.85 -13.34
C SER A 568 8.64 5.41 -12.05
N ARG A 569 8.82 6.71 -11.78
CA ARG A 569 8.17 7.40 -10.63
C ARG A 569 6.69 7.72 -10.84
N ARG A 570 6.17 7.54 -12.06
CA ARG A 570 4.75 7.71 -12.44
C ARG A 570 4.14 6.39 -12.91
N ASN A 571 4.66 5.26 -12.46
CA ASN A 571 4.06 3.98 -12.77
C ASN A 571 2.66 3.89 -12.14
N ASP A 572 1.69 3.44 -12.94
CA ASP A 572 0.25 3.43 -12.66
C ASP A 572 -0.38 4.83 -12.38
N ALA A 573 0.32 5.92 -12.71
CA ALA A 573 -0.18 7.30 -12.62
C ALA A 573 -0.03 8.03 -13.97
N THR A 574 -0.67 9.18 -14.15
CA THR A 574 -0.50 9.96 -15.38
C THR A 574 0.84 10.69 -15.47
N LEU A 575 1.36 10.81 -16.69
CA LEU A 575 2.48 11.67 -17.03
C LEU A 575 2.00 12.83 -17.92
N MET A 576 2.30 14.07 -17.54
CA MET A 576 1.86 15.26 -18.28
C MET A 576 3.07 15.93 -18.96
N LEU A 577 3.00 16.11 -20.28
CA LEU A 577 4.11 16.61 -21.11
C LEU A 577 3.68 17.78 -22.01
N ASP A 578 4.09 18.99 -21.66
CA ASP A 578 3.73 20.23 -22.36
C ASP A 578 4.68 20.54 -23.53
N GLU A 579 4.13 21.08 -24.62
CA GLU A 579 4.86 21.63 -25.77
C GLU A 579 5.79 20.64 -26.51
N ILE A 580 5.19 19.74 -27.29
CA ILE A 580 5.93 18.72 -28.06
C ILE A 580 6.98 19.27 -29.04
N ARG A 581 6.87 20.55 -29.43
CA ARG A 581 7.83 21.21 -30.33
C ARG A 581 9.20 21.47 -29.71
N GLU A 582 9.33 21.35 -28.38
CA GLU A 582 10.62 21.56 -27.70
C GLU A 582 11.63 20.43 -27.94
N VAL A 583 11.22 19.33 -28.56
CA VAL A 583 12.10 18.23 -28.97
C VAL A 583 11.91 17.95 -30.47
N ASP A 584 12.92 17.39 -31.14
CA ASP A 584 12.79 17.06 -32.57
C ASP A 584 11.76 15.94 -32.81
N GLY A 585 11.14 15.92 -33.99
CA GLY A 585 10.06 14.98 -34.29
C GLY A 585 10.45 13.50 -34.20
N ARG A 586 11.73 13.17 -34.44
CA ARG A 586 12.22 11.79 -34.33
C ARG A 586 12.38 11.38 -32.87
N GLU A 587 12.98 12.22 -32.04
CA GLU A 587 13.09 11.98 -30.60
C GLU A 587 11.69 11.95 -29.95
N ALA A 588 10.79 12.86 -30.32
CA ALA A 588 9.39 12.86 -29.87
C ALA A 588 8.70 11.51 -30.15
N GLY A 589 8.84 10.99 -31.37
CA GLY A 589 8.27 9.70 -31.76
C GLY A 589 8.84 8.53 -30.96
N ASN A 590 10.16 8.54 -30.71
CA ASN A 590 10.82 7.51 -29.90
C ASN A 590 10.39 7.56 -28.43
N ILE A 591 10.28 8.76 -27.86
CA ILE A 591 9.80 8.97 -26.48
C ILE A 591 8.35 8.49 -26.36
N ALA A 592 7.45 8.90 -27.27
CA ALA A 592 6.05 8.48 -27.25
C ALA A 592 5.91 6.94 -27.34
N TYR A 593 6.73 6.31 -28.20
CA TYR A 593 6.76 4.86 -28.34
C TYR A 593 7.24 4.15 -27.06
N MET A 594 8.31 4.67 -26.43
CA MET A 594 8.88 4.16 -25.18
C MET A 594 7.87 4.28 -24.02
N LEU A 595 7.24 5.45 -23.87
CA LEU A 595 6.26 5.71 -22.81
C LEU A 595 5.03 4.79 -22.94
N ALA A 596 4.48 4.65 -24.15
CA ALA A 596 3.32 3.80 -24.40
C ALA A 596 3.61 2.30 -24.21
N ASN A 597 4.83 1.84 -24.50
CA ASN A 597 5.21 0.45 -24.30
C ASN A 597 5.51 0.08 -22.85
N GLY A 598 5.82 1.06 -22.00
CA GLY A 598 6.10 0.76 -20.61
C GLY A 598 7.49 0.19 -20.35
N GLN A 599 8.48 0.42 -21.22
CA GLN A 599 9.81 -0.17 -21.09
C GLN A 599 10.93 0.78 -21.51
N GLY A 600 11.94 0.93 -20.64
CA GLY A 600 13.17 1.66 -20.91
C GLY A 600 14.12 0.94 -21.86
N LYS A 601 15.25 1.59 -22.20
CA LYS A 601 16.27 0.94 -23.04
C LYS A 601 17.10 -0.05 -22.21
N ALA A 602 17.18 -1.30 -22.67
CA ALA A 602 18.07 -2.29 -22.07
C ALA A 602 19.54 -1.86 -22.21
N ARG A 603 20.34 -2.05 -21.15
CA ARG A 603 21.77 -1.72 -21.13
C ARG A 603 22.57 -2.92 -20.64
N ALA A 604 23.75 -3.16 -21.20
CA ALA A 604 24.68 -4.15 -20.65
C ALA A 604 25.40 -3.60 -19.41
N ARG A 605 25.72 -4.49 -18.47
CA ARG A 605 26.71 -4.28 -17.41
C ARG A 605 28.12 -4.47 -17.96
N THR A 606 29.12 -4.05 -17.20
CA THR A 606 30.55 -4.19 -17.56
C THR A 606 30.99 -5.64 -17.73
N ASP A 607 30.28 -6.59 -17.12
CA ASP A 607 30.48 -8.04 -17.23
C ASP A 607 29.71 -8.67 -18.41
N GLY A 608 29.04 -7.88 -19.24
CA GLY A 608 28.24 -8.35 -20.39
C GLY A 608 26.84 -8.84 -20.03
N SER A 609 26.47 -8.92 -18.74
CA SER A 609 25.10 -9.25 -18.34
C SER A 609 24.14 -8.09 -18.60
N VAL A 610 22.85 -8.37 -18.83
CA VAL A 610 21.87 -7.30 -19.08
C VAL A 610 21.45 -6.67 -17.75
N ARG A 611 21.59 -5.35 -17.64
CA ARG A 611 21.05 -4.58 -16.52
C ARG A 611 19.52 -4.65 -16.56
N GLU A 612 18.93 -4.83 -15.40
CA GLU A 612 17.47 -4.83 -15.25
C GLU A 612 16.88 -3.55 -15.84
N THR A 613 15.90 -3.71 -16.73
CA THR A 613 15.31 -2.62 -17.50
C THR A 613 14.11 -2.05 -16.77
N ASN A 614 14.05 -0.73 -16.60
CA ASN A 614 12.90 -0.08 -15.98
C ASN A 614 11.62 -0.40 -16.76
N ARG A 615 10.58 -0.80 -16.04
CA ARG A 615 9.25 -1.07 -16.60
C ARG A 615 8.19 -0.26 -15.87
N TRP A 616 7.26 0.31 -16.62
CA TRP A 616 6.14 1.05 -16.10
C TRP A 616 4.86 0.75 -16.88
N ASN A 617 3.73 1.18 -16.35
CA ASN A 617 2.44 1.18 -17.04
C ASN A 617 1.77 2.52 -16.74
N LEU A 618 1.62 3.39 -17.74
CA LEU A 618 1.08 4.73 -17.52
C LEU A 618 0.25 5.23 -18.70
N LEU A 619 -0.58 6.22 -18.41
CA LEU A 619 -1.18 7.07 -19.43
C LEU A 619 -0.41 8.40 -19.46
N PHE A 620 -0.17 8.95 -20.63
CA PHE A 620 0.40 10.29 -20.74
C PHE A 620 -0.51 11.24 -21.53
N LEU A 621 -0.55 12.49 -21.11
CA LEU A 621 -1.19 13.58 -21.85
C LEU A 621 -0.13 14.53 -22.35
N SER A 622 -0.23 14.90 -23.62
CA SER A 622 0.68 15.81 -24.28
C SER A 622 -0.08 16.93 -24.96
N THR A 623 0.55 18.09 -25.11
CA THR A 623 -0.01 19.26 -25.79
C THR A 623 0.92 19.69 -26.92
N GLY A 624 0.36 20.33 -27.94
CA GLY A 624 1.13 20.96 -29.00
C GLY A 624 0.26 21.51 -30.12
N GLU A 625 0.89 22.27 -31.00
CA GLU A 625 0.23 22.80 -32.21
C GLU A 625 0.24 21.78 -33.36
N LEU A 626 1.27 20.94 -33.42
CA LEU A 626 1.45 19.94 -34.47
C LEU A 626 1.18 18.55 -33.93
N SER A 627 0.56 17.72 -34.76
CA SER A 627 0.54 16.27 -34.53
C SER A 627 1.95 15.69 -34.51
N LEU A 628 2.10 14.53 -33.89
CA LEU A 628 3.35 13.78 -33.92
C LEU A 628 3.79 13.42 -35.36
N VAL A 629 2.83 13.23 -36.26
CA VAL A 629 3.09 12.93 -37.68
C VAL A 629 3.57 14.16 -38.43
N GLU A 630 2.89 15.29 -38.28
CA GLU A 630 3.31 16.58 -38.88
C GLU A 630 4.68 16.99 -38.34
N HIS A 631 4.92 16.81 -37.04
CA HIS A 631 6.18 17.16 -36.40
C HIS A 631 7.35 16.29 -36.90
N ALA A 632 7.13 14.99 -37.07
CA ALA A 632 8.12 14.10 -37.68
C ALA A 632 8.34 14.41 -39.17
N ALA A 633 7.28 14.72 -39.91
CA ALA A 633 7.37 15.09 -41.32
C ALA A 633 8.19 16.37 -41.53
N ASN A 634 8.03 17.37 -40.65
CA ASN A 634 8.83 18.60 -40.66
C ASN A 634 10.33 18.33 -40.43
N ALA A 635 10.68 17.23 -39.75
CA ALA A 635 12.06 16.77 -39.55
C ALA A 635 12.59 15.90 -40.72
N GLY A 636 11.82 15.73 -41.80
CA GLY A 636 12.19 14.89 -42.94
C GLY A 636 12.07 13.38 -42.69
N GLU A 637 11.42 12.99 -41.60
CA GLU A 637 11.30 11.59 -41.15
C GLU A 637 9.89 11.07 -41.41
N ARG A 638 9.76 9.79 -41.80
CA ARG A 638 8.44 9.13 -41.92
C ARG A 638 8.10 8.44 -40.60
N THR A 639 6.90 8.68 -40.09
CA THR A 639 6.38 7.93 -38.94
C THR A 639 6.00 6.51 -39.34
N TYR A 640 6.32 5.54 -38.47
CA TYR A 640 5.92 4.15 -38.66
C TYR A 640 4.43 3.96 -38.43
N ALA A 641 3.78 3.16 -39.27
CA ALA A 641 2.40 2.72 -39.07
C ALA A 641 2.25 2.07 -37.68
N GLY A 642 1.42 2.66 -36.81
CA GLY A 642 1.16 2.17 -35.45
C GLY A 642 1.53 3.13 -34.31
N VAL A 643 2.25 4.22 -34.58
CA VAL A 643 2.48 5.29 -33.59
C VAL A 643 1.18 6.04 -33.27
N GLU A 644 0.35 6.34 -34.28
CA GLU A 644 -0.95 7.01 -34.11
C GLU A 644 -1.97 6.22 -33.26
N VAL A 645 -1.82 4.89 -33.20
CA VAL A 645 -2.68 4.05 -32.35
C VAL A 645 -2.22 4.08 -30.90
N ARG A 646 -0.95 4.46 -30.65
CA ARG A 646 -0.34 4.50 -29.32
C ARG A 646 -0.47 5.87 -28.65
N MET A 647 -0.49 6.94 -29.45
CA MET A 647 -0.74 8.30 -29.01
C MET A 647 -1.93 8.87 -29.80
N ILE A 648 -3.11 8.86 -29.18
CA ILE A 648 -4.35 9.32 -29.79
C ILE A 648 -4.36 10.84 -29.82
N GLN A 649 -4.64 11.42 -30.98
CA GLN A 649 -4.69 12.87 -31.13
C GLN A 649 -6.13 13.35 -30.98
N ILE A 650 -6.36 14.38 -30.19
CA ILE A 650 -7.69 14.96 -29.97
C ILE A 650 -7.58 16.44 -30.34
N PRO A 651 -8.39 16.92 -31.29
CA PRO A 651 -8.50 18.35 -31.55
C PRO A 651 -8.90 19.09 -30.29
N SER A 652 -8.08 20.08 -29.90
CA SER A 652 -8.31 20.89 -28.71
C SER A 652 -9.50 21.83 -28.88
N ASP A 653 -9.71 22.37 -30.08
CA ASP A 653 -10.83 23.26 -30.35
C ASP A 653 -12.17 22.53 -30.21
N SER A 654 -13.04 23.13 -29.40
CA SER A 654 -14.43 22.71 -29.19
C SER A 654 -15.40 23.30 -30.22
N GLY A 655 -14.92 24.21 -31.08
CA GLY A 655 -15.74 24.99 -32.01
C GLY A 655 -16.39 26.23 -31.38
N LYS A 656 -16.00 26.59 -30.15
CA LYS A 656 -16.51 27.76 -29.41
C LYS A 656 -15.38 28.64 -28.88
N HIS A 657 -14.93 28.40 -27.64
CA HIS A 657 -13.96 29.25 -26.94
C HIS A 657 -12.64 28.49 -26.72
N GLY A 658 -12.05 27.96 -27.80
CA GLY A 658 -10.91 27.04 -27.71
C GLY A 658 -11.33 25.72 -27.10
N VAL A 659 -10.66 25.26 -26.04
CA VAL A 659 -11.01 24.01 -25.33
C VAL A 659 -12.32 24.06 -24.53
N PHE A 660 -12.92 25.25 -24.35
CA PHE A 660 -14.09 25.44 -23.50
C PHE A 660 -15.40 25.52 -24.32
N GLU A 661 -16.30 24.59 -24.06
CA GLU A 661 -17.69 24.60 -24.54
C GLU A 661 -18.62 25.50 -23.70
N GLU A 662 -18.31 25.69 -22.42
CA GLU A 662 -19.07 26.44 -21.42
C GLU A 662 -18.14 27.31 -20.56
N LEU A 663 -18.52 28.56 -20.36
CA LEU A 663 -17.72 29.57 -19.66
C LEU A 663 -18.10 29.73 -18.19
N HIS A 664 -19.20 29.13 -17.71
CA HIS A 664 -19.56 29.10 -16.28
C HIS A 664 -19.61 30.49 -15.63
N GLY A 665 -20.06 31.51 -16.38
CA GLY A 665 -20.18 32.90 -15.93
C GLY A 665 -18.91 33.76 -16.07
N PHE A 666 -17.81 33.23 -16.59
CA PHE A 666 -16.63 34.02 -16.94
C PHE A 666 -16.83 34.81 -18.24
N SER A 667 -16.12 35.94 -18.37
CA SER A 667 -16.24 36.85 -19.53
C SER A 667 -15.69 36.30 -20.85
N GLY A 668 -14.92 35.21 -20.81
CA GLY A 668 -14.33 34.57 -21.98
C GLY A 668 -13.42 33.40 -21.59
N GLY A 669 -13.01 32.60 -22.58
CA GLY A 669 -12.17 31.41 -22.36
C GLY A 669 -10.84 31.72 -21.66
N LYS A 670 -10.23 32.88 -21.96
CA LYS A 670 -9.01 33.35 -21.29
C LYS A 670 -9.22 33.55 -19.78
N ALA A 671 -10.32 34.18 -19.38
CA ALA A 671 -10.60 34.44 -17.96
C ALA A 671 -10.84 33.13 -17.18
N LEU A 672 -11.55 32.17 -17.78
CA LEU A 672 -11.72 30.84 -17.19
C LEU A 672 -10.38 30.09 -17.10
N ALA A 673 -9.53 30.19 -18.14
CA ALA A 673 -8.21 29.57 -18.11
C ALA A 673 -7.32 30.15 -16.99
N GLU A 674 -7.25 31.48 -16.87
CA GLU A 674 -6.49 32.15 -15.81
C GLU A 674 -7.00 31.77 -14.41
N HIS A 675 -8.32 31.67 -14.22
CA HIS A 675 -8.91 31.18 -12.97
C HIS A 675 -8.45 29.75 -12.64
N LEU A 676 -8.54 28.83 -13.61
CA LEU A 676 -8.14 27.45 -13.43
C LEU A 676 -6.64 27.33 -13.14
N GLU A 677 -5.79 28.08 -13.85
CA GLU A 677 -4.35 28.12 -13.59
C GLU A 677 -4.00 28.64 -12.20
N HIS A 678 -4.77 29.60 -11.68
CA HIS A 678 -4.63 30.05 -10.30
C HIS A 678 -5.09 28.97 -9.31
N ALA A 679 -6.24 28.35 -9.55
CA ALA A 679 -6.82 27.36 -8.66
C ALA A 679 -5.93 26.12 -8.47
N VAL A 680 -5.28 25.61 -9.54
CA VAL A 680 -4.41 24.42 -9.45
C VAL A 680 -3.17 24.64 -8.56
N MET A 681 -2.73 25.88 -8.36
CA MET A 681 -1.63 26.19 -7.45
C MET A 681 -1.99 25.92 -5.98
N HIS A 682 -3.26 26.07 -5.62
CA HIS A 682 -3.75 25.98 -4.24
C HIS A 682 -4.53 24.69 -3.95
N HIS A 683 -5.13 24.07 -4.98
CA HIS A 683 -5.96 22.87 -4.84
C HIS A 683 -5.46 21.77 -5.77
N HIS A 684 -4.71 20.81 -5.22
CA HIS A 684 -4.15 19.70 -6.00
C HIS A 684 -3.81 18.47 -5.16
N GLY A 685 -3.73 17.30 -5.80
CA GLY A 685 -3.26 16.03 -5.24
C GLY A 685 -4.29 15.26 -4.40
N SER A 686 -5.17 15.95 -3.69
CA SER A 686 -6.19 15.35 -2.81
C SER A 686 -7.14 14.40 -3.56
N PRO A 687 -7.66 14.74 -4.77
CA PRO A 687 -8.56 13.85 -5.50
C PRO A 687 -7.94 12.49 -5.82
N PHE A 688 -6.65 12.46 -6.16
CA PHE A 688 -5.96 11.20 -6.44
C PHE A 688 -5.76 10.37 -5.18
N ARG A 689 -5.47 10.98 -4.02
CA ARG A 689 -5.37 10.26 -2.73
C ARG A 689 -6.69 9.59 -2.38
N ASP A 690 -7.78 10.35 -2.42
CA ASP A 690 -9.12 9.82 -2.14
C ASP A 690 -9.49 8.69 -3.11
N TRP A 691 -9.10 8.83 -4.38
CA TRP A 691 -9.29 7.79 -5.38
C TRP A 691 -8.55 6.52 -5.02
N LEU A 692 -7.26 6.60 -4.66
CA LEU A 692 -6.48 5.43 -4.27
C LEU A 692 -7.00 4.76 -2.99
N HIS A 693 -7.49 5.53 -2.01
CA HIS A 693 -8.17 4.97 -0.84
C HIS A 693 -9.45 4.23 -1.22
N CYS A 694 -10.25 4.77 -2.13
CA CYS A 694 -11.43 4.10 -2.66
C CYS A 694 -11.05 2.79 -3.37
N LEU A 695 -10.05 2.82 -4.26
CA LEU A 695 -9.57 1.64 -5.00
C LEU A 695 -9.08 0.52 -4.08
N THR A 696 -8.37 0.86 -3.01
CA THR A 696 -7.72 -0.11 -2.11
C THR A 696 -8.63 -0.64 -1.01
N ALA A 697 -9.80 -0.04 -0.80
CA ALA A 697 -10.78 -0.50 0.19
C ALA A 697 -11.33 -1.91 -0.14
N ASP A 698 -11.71 -2.11 -1.41
CA ASP A 698 -12.16 -3.39 -1.98
C ASP A 698 -11.73 -3.53 -3.46
N LEU A 699 -10.45 -3.87 -3.65
CA LEU A 699 -9.83 -3.97 -4.97
C LEU A 699 -10.50 -5.02 -5.89
N PRO A 700 -10.87 -6.23 -5.42
CA PRO A 700 -11.55 -7.22 -6.26
C PRO A 700 -12.90 -6.74 -6.80
N GLU A 701 -13.75 -6.18 -5.94
CA GLU A 701 -15.08 -5.73 -6.34
C GLU A 701 -14.99 -4.57 -7.33
N LEU A 702 -14.17 -3.56 -7.04
CA LEU A 702 -14.00 -2.43 -7.94
C LEU A 702 -13.38 -2.85 -9.28
N THR A 703 -12.45 -3.81 -9.28
CA THR A 703 -11.89 -4.36 -10.53
C THR A 703 -12.98 -5.03 -11.39
N SER A 704 -13.92 -5.74 -10.76
CA SER A 704 -15.06 -6.36 -11.44
C SER A 704 -15.97 -5.30 -12.06
N GLN A 705 -16.34 -4.28 -11.29
CA GLN A 705 -17.16 -3.15 -11.74
C GLN A 705 -16.49 -2.39 -12.90
N ALA A 706 -15.20 -2.07 -12.77
CA ALA A 706 -14.43 -1.39 -13.82
C ALA A 706 -14.40 -2.19 -15.13
N LYS A 707 -14.21 -3.52 -15.07
CA LYS A 707 -14.26 -4.39 -16.26
C LYS A 707 -15.64 -4.43 -16.90
N ALA A 708 -16.70 -4.49 -16.10
CA ALA A 708 -18.07 -4.49 -16.58
C ALA A 708 -18.42 -3.17 -17.29
N LEU A 709 -18.09 -2.04 -16.65
CA LEU A 709 -18.34 -0.71 -17.19
C LEU A 709 -17.51 -0.42 -18.44
N LEU A 710 -16.23 -0.83 -18.46
CA LEU A 710 -15.38 -0.74 -19.65
C LEU A 710 -15.97 -1.50 -20.84
N LYS A 711 -16.49 -2.71 -20.61
CA LYS A 711 -17.14 -3.52 -21.67
C LYS A 711 -18.42 -2.84 -22.18
N ASP A 712 -19.21 -2.27 -21.27
CA ASP A 712 -20.44 -1.55 -21.62
C ASP A 712 -20.15 -0.30 -22.46
N TYR A 713 -19.22 0.54 -21.99
CA TYR A 713 -18.86 1.79 -22.66
C TYR A 713 -18.18 1.53 -24.01
N THR A 714 -17.33 0.51 -24.11
CA THR A 714 -16.74 0.11 -25.40
C THR A 714 -17.84 -0.25 -26.39
N ARG A 715 -18.87 -1.01 -25.96
CA ARG A 715 -20.00 -1.38 -26.82
C ARG A 715 -20.78 -0.13 -27.28
N LYS A 716 -21.08 0.79 -26.37
CA LYS A 716 -21.85 2.02 -26.68
C LYS A 716 -21.11 2.97 -27.61
N LEU A 717 -19.79 3.10 -27.43
CA LEU A 717 -18.94 4.02 -28.21
C LEU A 717 -18.48 3.44 -29.55
N THR A 718 -18.69 2.14 -29.82
CA THR A 718 -18.24 1.51 -31.08
C THR A 718 -19.25 1.79 -32.20
N PRO A 719 -18.85 2.48 -33.29
CA PRO A 719 -19.69 2.63 -34.48
C PRO A 719 -19.93 1.30 -35.20
N ALA A 720 -21.06 1.18 -35.91
CA ALA A 720 -21.47 -0.05 -36.59
C ALA A 720 -20.43 -0.57 -37.62
N ASP A 721 -19.70 0.33 -38.29
CA ASP A 721 -18.74 -0.01 -39.37
C ASP A 721 -17.26 0.09 -38.93
N ALA A 722 -16.97 -0.06 -37.63
CA ALA A 722 -15.63 0.15 -37.09
C ALA A 722 -14.63 -0.96 -37.48
N GLY A 723 -13.58 -0.61 -38.23
CA GLY A 723 -12.43 -1.50 -38.46
C GLY A 723 -11.59 -1.77 -37.21
N ASN A 724 -10.75 -2.83 -37.23
CA ASN A 724 -9.97 -3.31 -36.07
C ASN A 724 -9.08 -2.23 -35.38
N GLN A 725 -8.61 -1.22 -36.11
CA GLN A 725 -7.83 -0.13 -35.50
C GLN A 725 -8.72 0.89 -34.77
N VAL A 726 -9.93 1.13 -35.24
CA VAL A 726 -10.91 2.00 -34.59
C VAL A 726 -11.35 1.38 -33.27
N GLY A 727 -11.59 0.07 -33.24
CA GLY A 727 -11.94 -0.66 -32.01
C GLY A 727 -10.95 -0.46 -30.86
N ARG A 728 -9.63 -0.50 -31.13
CA ARG A 728 -8.60 -0.26 -30.11
C ARG A 728 -8.61 1.16 -29.55
N ALA A 729 -8.87 2.15 -30.39
CA ALA A 729 -9.01 3.54 -29.94
C ALA A 729 -10.28 3.72 -29.12
N VAL A 730 -11.42 3.16 -29.56
CA VAL A 730 -12.69 3.20 -28.82
C VAL A 730 -12.54 2.63 -27.41
N THR A 731 -11.88 1.47 -27.25
CA THR A 731 -11.61 0.91 -25.91
C THR A 731 -10.81 1.85 -25.02
N ARG A 732 -9.90 2.65 -25.59
CA ARG A 732 -9.12 3.65 -24.84
C ARG A 732 -9.97 4.84 -24.40
N PHE A 733 -10.85 5.35 -25.26
CA PHE A 733 -11.84 6.36 -24.86
C PHE A 733 -12.80 5.83 -23.79
N ALA A 734 -13.27 4.58 -23.94
CA ALA A 734 -14.12 3.90 -22.97
C ALA A 734 -13.44 3.72 -21.61
N LEU A 735 -12.12 3.45 -21.58
CA LEU A 735 -11.32 3.41 -20.36
C LEU A 735 -11.35 4.74 -19.61
N VAL A 736 -11.18 5.85 -20.33
CA VAL A 736 -11.21 7.20 -19.73
C VAL A 736 -12.60 7.53 -19.21
N ALA A 737 -13.64 7.27 -20.01
CA ALA A 737 -15.04 7.43 -19.58
C ALA A 737 -15.35 6.63 -18.31
N MET A 738 -14.96 5.35 -18.29
CA MET A 738 -15.20 4.44 -17.17
C MET A 738 -14.52 4.95 -15.90
N ALA A 739 -13.27 5.40 -15.99
CA ALA A 739 -12.55 5.90 -14.83
C ALA A 739 -13.16 7.18 -14.25
N GLY A 740 -13.54 8.13 -15.11
CA GLY A 740 -14.22 9.36 -14.69
C GLY A 740 -15.59 9.08 -14.06
N GLU A 741 -16.32 8.09 -14.58
CA GLU A 741 -17.61 7.66 -14.02
C GLU A 741 -17.44 7.04 -12.63
N LEU A 742 -16.50 6.11 -12.46
CA LEU A 742 -16.25 5.50 -11.15
C LEU A 742 -15.77 6.53 -10.12
N ALA A 743 -14.91 7.47 -10.52
CA ALA A 743 -14.50 8.57 -9.64
C ALA A 743 -15.66 9.49 -9.28
N THR A 744 -16.63 9.66 -10.19
CA THR A 744 -17.87 10.41 -9.94
C THR A 744 -18.78 9.69 -8.95
N GLN A 745 -18.98 8.38 -9.13
CA GLN A 745 -19.74 7.53 -8.20
C GLN A 745 -19.10 7.48 -6.81
N ALA A 746 -17.77 7.57 -6.73
CA ALA A 746 -17.03 7.68 -5.47
C ALA A 746 -17.14 9.08 -4.81
N GLY A 747 -17.81 10.05 -5.44
CA GLY A 747 -17.98 11.41 -4.92
C GLY A 747 -16.75 12.32 -5.06
N ILE A 748 -15.77 11.94 -5.88
CA ILE A 748 -14.48 12.63 -5.98
C ILE A 748 -14.57 13.82 -6.93
N THR A 749 -15.19 13.65 -8.10
CA THR A 749 -15.26 14.67 -9.16
C THR A 749 -16.30 15.76 -8.89
N GLY A 750 -17.41 15.40 -8.24
CA GLY A 750 -18.58 16.27 -8.08
C GLY A 750 -19.43 16.45 -9.34
N TRP A 751 -19.21 15.63 -10.37
CA TRP A 751 -19.94 15.73 -11.64
C TRP A 751 -21.31 15.03 -11.57
N PRO A 752 -22.25 15.38 -12.46
CA PRO A 752 -23.43 14.55 -12.68
C PRO A 752 -23.04 13.22 -13.37
N GLU A 753 -23.81 12.16 -13.07
CA GLU A 753 -23.64 10.85 -13.70
C GLU A 753 -23.71 10.97 -15.24
N GLY A 754 -22.79 10.31 -15.93
CA GLY A 754 -22.68 10.33 -17.39
C GLY A 754 -21.85 11.49 -17.97
N GLU A 755 -21.39 12.47 -17.18
CA GLU A 755 -20.56 13.56 -17.68
C GLU A 755 -19.23 13.06 -18.26
N ALA A 756 -18.58 12.09 -17.60
CA ALA A 756 -17.34 11.49 -18.07
C ALA A 756 -17.55 10.70 -19.37
N PHE A 757 -18.67 9.98 -19.49
CA PHE A 757 -19.05 9.28 -20.72
C PHE A 757 -19.28 10.26 -21.88
N ARG A 758 -20.06 11.31 -21.65
CA ARG A 758 -20.33 12.37 -22.64
C ARG A 758 -19.03 13.05 -23.11
N ALA A 759 -18.13 13.37 -22.18
CA ALA A 759 -16.84 13.97 -22.51
C ALA A 759 -16.00 13.06 -23.43
N ALA A 760 -15.90 11.77 -23.11
CA ALA A 760 -15.19 10.81 -23.94
C ALA A 760 -15.85 10.58 -25.30
N GLU A 761 -17.18 10.59 -25.37
CA GLU A 761 -17.95 10.50 -26.61
C GLU A 761 -17.68 11.72 -27.51
N CYS A 762 -17.72 12.94 -26.97
CA CYS A 762 -17.39 14.16 -27.71
C CYS A 762 -15.94 14.16 -28.22
N CYS A 763 -14.99 13.74 -27.38
CA CYS A 763 -13.58 13.65 -27.79
C CYS A 763 -13.36 12.55 -28.85
N LEU A 764 -14.04 11.40 -28.72
CA LEU A 764 -14.02 10.34 -29.71
C LEU A 764 -14.60 10.83 -31.04
N ALA A 765 -15.75 11.47 -31.03
CA ALA A 765 -16.37 12.04 -32.22
C ALA A 765 -15.46 13.07 -32.90
N SER A 766 -14.81 13.95 -32.12
CA SER A 766 -13.86 14.93 -32.63
C SER A 766 -12.63 14.25 -33.26
N TRP A 767 -12.08 13.23 -32.59
CA TRP A 767 -10.99 12.42 -33.15
C TRP A 767 -11.43 11.66 -34.41
N MET A 768 -12.65 11.11 -34.47
CA MET A 768 -13.15 10.41 -35.65
C MET A 768 -13.35 11.37 -36.83
N ALA A 769 -13.83 12.59 -36.58
CA ALA A 769 -13.97 13.63 -37.59
C ALA A 769 -12.60 14.07 -38.15
N ASP A 770 -11.62 14.34 -37.28
CA ASP A 770 -10.25 14.69 -37.66
C ASP A 770 -9.52 13.53 -38.35
N ARG A 771 -9.71 12.31 -37.82
CA ARG A 771 -9.21 11.07 -38.42
C ARG A 771 -9.90 10.77 -39.74
N GLY A 772 -11.09 11.32 -40.00
CA GLY A 772 -12.05 11.04 -41.07
C GLY A 772 -11.51 11.08 -42.50
N HIS A 773 -10.20 11.29 -42.67
CA HIS A 773 -9.50 11.12 -43.92
C HIS A 773 -8.38 10.07 -43.90
N THR A 774 -7.76 9.66 -42.79
CA THR A 774 -6.44 8.96 -42.76
C THR A 774 -6.32 7.55 -43.36
N ALA A 775 -7.24 6.62 -43.11
CA ALA A 775 -7.20 5.31 -43.80
C ALA A 775 -7.43 5.47 -45.31
N ASN A 776 -8.29 6.43 -45.66
CA ASN A 776 -8.47 6.90 -47.02
C ASN A 776 -7.40 7.91 -47.45
N GLN A 777 -6.49 8.40 -46.59
CA GLN A 777 -5.58 9.51 -46.93
C GLN A 777 -4.31 8.91 -47.48
N GLU A 778 -3.80 7.83 -46.90
CA GLU A 778 -2.71 7.08 -47.54
C GLU A 778 -3.15 6.58 -48.92
N ASP A 779 -4.41 6.14 -49.04
CA ASP A 779 -5.00 5.67 -50.28
C ASP A 779 -5.29 6.82 -51.26
N LYS A 780 -5.85 7.95 -50.78
CA LYS A 780 -6.08 9.19 -51.56
C LYS A 780 -4.75 9.81 -51.99
N THR A 781 -3.76 9.93 -51.12
CA THR A 781 -2.42 10.45 -51.43
C THR A 781 -1.70 9.53 -52.40
N ALA A 782 -1.86 8.20 -52.29
CA ALA A 782 -1.33 7.27 -53.29
C ALA A 782 -2.02 7.45 -54.66
N LEU A 783 -3.35 7.60 -54.68
CA LEU A 783 -4.13 7.86 -55.89
C LEU A 783 -3.81 9.24 -56.50
N GLU A 784 -3.68 10.29 -55.69
CA GLU A 784 -3.23 11.63 -56.08
C GLU A 784 -1.82 11.58 -56.65
N GLN A 785 -0.89 10.84 -56.02
CA GLN A 785 0.45 10.65 -56.57
C GLN A 785 0.40 9.98 -57.95
N VAL A 786 -0.42 8.94 -58.13
CA VAL A 786 -0.60 8.30 -59.45
C VAL A 786 -1.13 9.31 -60.46
N ARG A 787 -2.19 10.04 -60.13
CA ARG A 787 -2.80 11.06 -61.00
C ARG A 787 -1.84 12.18 -61.36
N ASP A 788 -1.18 12.77 -60.39
CA ASP A 788 -0.18 13.83 -60.56
C ASP A 788 0.96 13.37 -61.45
N TYR A 789 1.46 12.15 -61.20
CA TYR A 789 2.54 11.58 -61.97
C TYR A 789 2.11 11.34 -63.42
N MET A 790 0.95 10.72 -63.65
CA MET A 790 0.42 10.48 -65.00
C MET A 790 0.21 11.80 -65.75
N THR A 791 -0.39 12.80 -65.10
CA THR A 791 -0.70 14.11 -65.69
C THR A 791 0.56 14.88 -66.08
N ARG A 792 1.56 14.96 -65.18
CA ARG A 792 2.83 15.68 -65.43
C ARG A 792 3.70 15.00 -66.50
N ASN A 793 3.56 13.69 -66.67
CA ASN A 793 4.46 12.90 -67.53
C ASN A 793 3.81 12.39 -68.83
N GLN A 794 2.53 12.68 -69.08
CA GLN A 794 1.75 12.08 -70.18
C GLN A 794 2.35 12.27 -71.58
N PHE A 795 3.12 13.34 -71.81
CA PHE A 795 3.75 13.64 -73.11
C PHE A 795 5.27 13.42 -73.13
N SER A 796 5.89 13.17 -71.97
CA SER A 796 7.36 13.16 -71.82
C SER A 796 7.93 11.80 -71.45
N ARG A 797 7.13 10.88 -70.90
CA ARG A 797 7.57 9.54 -70.48
C ARG A 797 6.86 8.40 -71.20
N PHE A 798 5.88 8.68 -72.06
CA PHE A 798 5.14 7.68 -72.83
C PHE A 798 5.43 7.82 -74.33
N ALA A 799 5.82 6.73 -74.98
CA ALA A 799 5.91 6.69 -76.44
C ALA A 799 4.51 6.71 -77.07
N ASP A 800 4.38 7.37 -78.21
CA ASP A 800 3.12 7.36 -78.95
C ASP A 800 2.89 5.98 -79.58
N TRP A 801 1.64 5.49 -79.53
CA TRP A 801 1.27 4.18 -80.06
C TRP A 801 1.33 4.10 -81.58
N HIS A 802 1.04 5.20 -82.29
CA HIS A 802 0.93 5.26 -83.74
C HIS A 802 2.08 6.00 -84.41
N ASP A 803 2.69 6.98 -83.74
CA ASP A 803 3.85 7.72 -84.24
C ASP A 803 5.17 7.09 -83.76
N ASP A 804 5.95 6.56 -84.70
CA ASP A 804 7.25 5.92 -84.45
C ASP A 804 8.38 6.92 -84.14
N LYS A 805 8.17 8.21 -84.40
CA LYS A 805 9.15 9.28 -84.11
C LYS A 805 9.11 9.76 -82.66
N ASN A 806 8.01 9.50 -81.94
CA ASN A 806 7.87 9.86 -80.53
C ASN A 806 8.34 8.72 -79.62
N ARG A 807 9.64 8.72 -79.28
CA ARG A 807 10.26 7.73 -78.38
C ARG A 807 11.06 8.42 -77.28
N PRO A 808 10.48 8.66 -76.09
CA PRO A 808 11.19 9.31 -75.00
C PRO A 808 12.40 8.51 -74.49
N LEU A 809 13.51 9.19 -74.20
CA LEU A 809 14.74 8.57 -73.65
C LEU A 809 14.50 7.80 -72.35
N SER A 810 13.60 8.28 -71.49
CA SER A 810 13.22 7.64 -70.22
C SER A 810 11.78 7.11 -70.28
N MET A 811 11.50 6.30 -71.30
CA MET A 811 10.16 5.74 -71.53
C MET A 811 9.73 4.78 -70.41
N MET A 812 8.48 4.91 -69.97
CA MET A 812 7.84 4.03 -68.98
C MET A 812 6.63 3.25 -69.52
N GLY A 813 6.25 3.51 -70.76
CA GLY A 813 5.08 2.89 -71.37
C GLY A 813 4.70 3.52 -72.69
N PHE A 814 3.51 3.15 -73.18
CA PHE A 814 2.90 3.72 -74.39
C PHE A 814 1.65 4.50 -74.06
N ARG A 815 1.38 5.54 -74.85
CA ARG A 815 0.14 6.31 -74.87
C ARG A 815 -0.55 6.10 -76.20
N LYS A 816 -1.77 5.58 -76.16
CA LYS A 816 -2.63 5.36 -77.33
C LYS A 816 -3.79 6.33 -77.28
N VAL A 817 -4.01 7.06 -78.36
CA VAL A 817 -5.17 7.95 -78.53
C VAL A 817 -6.03 7.37 -79.64
N ASP A 818 -7.18 6.85 -79.25
CA ASP A 818 -8.23 6.50 -80.20
C ASP A 818 -9.06 7.77 -80.43
N LYS A 819 -8.87 8.39 -81.59
CA LYS A 819 -9.62 9.60 -81.97
C LYS A 819 -11.09 9.25 -82.11
N GLY A 820 -11.95 9.97 -81.40
CA GLY A 820 -13.39 9.87 -81.56
C GLY A 820 -13.88 10.45 -82.88
N ASP A 821 -15.17 10.28 -83.16
CA ASP A 821 -15.88 10.90 -84.29
C ASP A 821 -16.63 12.17 -83.85
N ASN A 822 -17.53 12.72 -84.69
CA ASN A 822 -18.29 13.93 -84.36
C ASN A 822 -19.30 13.74 -83.20
N VAL A 823 -19.41 12.54 -82.64
CA VAL A 823 -20.37 12.18 -81.57
C VAL A 823 -19.65 11.61 -80.33
N THR A 824 -18.43 11.09 -80.47
CA THR A 824 -17.68 10.42 -79.39
C THR A 824 -16.41 11.16 -79.02
N GLU A 825 -16.11 11.26 -77.72
CA GLU A 825 -14.86 11.87 -77.27
C GLU A 825 -13.64 10.99 -77.55
N SER A 826 -12.46 11.61 -77.66
CA SER A 826 -11.22 10.87 -77.86
C SER A 826 -10.80 10.13 -76.60
N VAL A 827 -10.59 8.82 -76.70
CA VAL A 827 -10.19 7.97 -75.57
C VAL A 827 -8.67 7.82 -75.54
N VAL A 828 -8.09 8.18 -74.41
CA VAL A 828 -6.66 8.00 -74.13
C VAL A 828 -6.46 6.77 -73.25
N THR A 829 -5.64 5.84 -73.72
CA THR A 829 -5.21 4.66 -72.96
C THR A 829 -3.70 4.71 -72.72
N PHE A 830 -3.28 4.48 -71.49
CA PHE A 830 -1.88 4.36 -71.13
C PHE A 830 -1.52 2.91 -70.80
N TYR A 831 -0.39 2.44 -71.31
CA TYR A 831 0.15 1.11 -71.06
C TYR A 831 1.46 1.24 -70.30
N VAL A 832 1.40 1.18 -68.98
CA VAL A 832 2.55 1.39 -68.08
C VAL A 832 3.29 0.06 -67.87
N LEU A 833 4.61 0.07 -68.11
CA LEU A 833 5.48 -1.09 -67.87
C LEU A 833 5.69 -1.31 -66.36
N PRO A 834 5.99 -2.55 -65.91
CA PRO A 834 6.20 -2.83 -64.48
C PRO A 834 7.33 -2.02 -63.83
N SER A 835 8.37 -1.65 -64.57
CA SER A 835 9.45 -0.76 -64.10
C SER A 835 8.93 0.65 -63.84
N GLY A 836 8.15 1.21 -64.76
CA GLY A 836 7.47 2.49 -64.60
C GLY A 836 6.49 2.50 -63.42
N TRP A 837 5.74 1.41 -63.25
CA TRP A 837 4.82 1.27 -62.11
C TRP A 837 5.52 1.31 -60.75
N LYS A 838 6.70 0.69 -60.64
CA LYS A 838 7.52 0.78 -59.41
C LYS A 838 7.97 2.21 -59.13
N GLU A 839 8.28 2.98 -60.17
CA GLU A 839 8.64 4.40 -60.04
C GLU A 839 7.44 5.24 -59.58
N ILE A 840 6.28 5.06 -60.21
CA ILE A 840 5.03 5.74 -59.85
C ILE A 840 4.63 5.44 -58.40
N CYS A 841 4.80 4.19 -57.96
CA CYS A 841 4.43 3.76 -56.60
C CYS A 841 5.55 3.95 -55.57
N LYS A 842 6.61 4.71 -55.86
CA LYS A 842 7.72 4.87 -54.93
C LYS A 842 7.21 5.37 -53.57
N GLY A 843 7.49 4.59 -52.53
CA GLY A 843 7.05 4.89 -51.16
C GLY A 843 5.70 4.30 -50.74
N PHE A 844 5.02 3.54 -51.61
CA PHE A 844 3.75 2.86 -51.35
C PHE A 844 3.80 1.37 -51.80
N ASP A 845 2.89 0.54 -51.28
CA ASP A 845 2.75 -0.85 -51.76
C ASP A 845 2.13 -0.89 -53.16
N SER A 846 2.94 -1.22 -54.17
CA SER A 846 2.53 -1.26 -55.58
C SER A 846 1.34 -2.17 -55.91
N ARG A 847 1.05 -3.21 -55.12
CA ARG A 847 -0.12 -4.08 -55.31
C ARG A 847 -1.36 -3.48 -54.67
N LYS A 848 -1.21 -2.82 -53.51
CA LYS A 848 -2.30 -2.06 -52.87
C LYS A 848 -2.76 -0.93 -53.80
N VAL A 849 -1.83 -0.09 -54.27
CA VAL A 849 -2.14 1.04 -55.17
C VAL A 849 -2.79 0.57 -56.47
N ALA A 850 -2.34 -0.54 -57.05
CA ALA A 850 -2.94 -1.05 -58.28
C ALA A 850 -4.41 -1.46 -58.07
N ARG A 851 -4.76 -2.07 -56.92
CA ARG A 851 -6.15 -2.40 -56.58
C ARG A 851 -6.99 -1.14 -56.38
N LEU A 852 -6.47 -0.14 -55.68
CA LEU A 852 -7.15 1.16 -55.51
C LEU A 852 -7.44 1.81 -56.86
N CYS A 853 -6.51 1.75 -57.81
CA CYS A 853 -6.75 2.27 -59.15
C CYS A 853 -7.80 1.47 -59.94
N VAL A 854 -7.99 0.17 -59.67
CA VAL A 854 -9.10 -0.63 -60.25
C VAL A 854 -10.42 -0.19 -59.62
N GLU A 855 -10.47 -0.06 -58.30
CA GLU A 855 -11.66 0.38 -57.55
C GLU A 855 -12.09 1.81 -57.93
N ALA A 856 -11.13 2.69 -58.19
CA ALA A 856 -11.36 4.05 -58.68
C ALA A 856 -11.71 4.13 -60.18
N GLY A 857 -11.75 2.99 -60.89
CA GLY A 857 -12.07 2.92 -62.31
C GLY A 857 -10.94 3.33 -63.26
N TRP A 858 -9.76 3.72 -62.77
CA TRP A 858 -8.67 4.23 -63.60
C TRP A 858 -7.88 3.12 -64.31
N LEU A 859 -7.76 1.96 -63.66
CA LEU A 859 -6.97 0.82 -64.13
C LEU A 859 -7.89 -0.33 -64.54
N LYS A 860 -7.72 -0.83 -65.77
CA LYS A 860 -8.48 -1.98 -66.27
C LYS A 860 -7.94 -3.30 -65.73
N ALA A 861 -8.72 -4.00 -64.90
CA ALA A 861 -8.42 -5.37 -64.48
C ALA A 861 -8.56 -6.37 -65.64
N GLY A 862 -7.74 -7.43 -65.61
CA GLY A 862 -7.82 -8.55 -66.55
C GLY A 862 -9.00 -9.46 -66.24
N GLU A 863 -9.39 -10.31 -67.21
CA GLU A 863 -10.46 -11.30 -67.05
C GLU A 863 -10.20 -12.32 -65.93
N ASP A 864 -8.93 -12.49 -65.54
CA ASP A 864 -8.47 -13.34 -64.43
C ASP A 864 -8.42 -12.60 -63.07
N GLY A 865 -8.95 -11.38 -63.00
CA GLY A 865 -8.95 -10.53 -61.80
C GLY A 865 -7.59 -9.93 -61.46
N ARG A 866 -6.57 -10.10 -62.32
CA ARG A 866 -5.24 -9.53 -62.08
C ARG A 866 -5.18 -8.07 -62.53
N THR A 867 -4.35 -7.28 -61.84
CA THR A 867 -4.16 -5.85 -62.12
C THR A 867 -3.22 -5.56 -63.30
N GLN A 868 -2.78 -6.59 -64.03
CA GLN A 868 -1.88 -6.46 -65.19
C GLN A 868 -2.40 -7.31 -66.36
N ASN A 869 -2.46 -6.69 -67.53
CA ASN A 869 -2.94 -7.32 -68.76
C ASN A 869 -1.78 -7.65 -69.69
N SER A 870 -1.87 -8.77 -70.40
CA SER A 870 -0.92 -9.15 -71.45
C SER A 870 -1.30 -8.44 -72.75
N ILE A 871 -0.54 -7.40 -73.12
CA ILE A 871 -0.78 -6.59 -74.31
C ILE A 871 0.44 -6.69 -75.23
N ARG A 872 0.21 -6.79 -76.54
CA ARG A 872 1.27 -6.71 -77.54
C ARG A 872 1.56 -5.24 -77.84
N LEU A 873 2.65 -4.74 -77.28
CA LEU A 873 3.08 -3.35 -77.45
C LEU A 873 3.82 -3.15 -78.78
N PRO A 874 3.75 -1.95 -79.40
CA PRO A 874 4.56 -1.61 -80.57
C PRO A 874 6.05 -1.82 -80.28
N GLU A 875 6.80 -2.40 -81.22
CA GLU A 875 8.26 -2.63 -81.17
C GLU A 875 8.79 -3.54 -80.04
N ILE A 876 8.06 -3.71 -78.94
CA ILE A 876 8.48 -4.46 -77.73
C ILE A 876 7.82 -5.85 -77.66
N GLY A 877 6.71 -6.07 -78.37
CA GLY A 877 6.00 -7.35 -78.39
C GLY A 877 5.13 -7.57 -77.15
N LEU A 878 4.83 -8.84 -76.84
CA LEU A 878 3.90 -9.21 -75.77
C LEU A 878 4.50 -8.94 -74.38
N LYS A 879 3.87 -8.08 -73.59
CA LYS A 879 4.29 -7.74 -72.22
C LYS A 879 3.09 -7.64 -71.27
N ARG A 880 3.34 -7.88 -69.99
CA ARG A 880 2.38 -7.57 -68.92
C ARG A 880 2.51 -6.09 -68.55
N VAL A 881 1.40 -5.36 -68.63
CA VAL A 881 1.33 -3.92 -68.39
C VAL A 881 0.15 -3.54 -67.51
N TYR A 882 0.26 -2.40 -66.84
CA TYR A 882 -0.86 -1.75 -66.17
C TYR A 882 -1.57 -0.85 -67.20
N GLN A 883 -2.83 -1.16 -67.50
CA GLN A 883 -3.61 -0.47 -68.53
C GLN A 883 -4.53 0.57 -67.90
N PHE A 884 -4.18 1.85 -68.01
CA PHE A 884 -4.97 2.97 -67.51
C PHE A 884 -5.83 3.59 -68.60
N ASN A 885 -7.04 4.01 -68.24
CA ASN A 885 -7.93 4.79 -69.12
C ASN A 885 -7.77 6.30 -68.88
N THR A 886 -8.61 7.09 -69.55
CA THR A 886 -8.53 8.57 -69.53
C THR A 886 -8.92 9.18 -68.17
N GLN A 887 -9.71 8.47 -67.35
CA GLN A 887 -10.19 8.96 -66.05
C GLN A 887 -9.05 9.21 -65.05
N VAL A 888 -7.90 8.56 -65.23
CA VAL A 888 -6.70 8.81 -64.39
C VAL A 888 -6.24 10.27 -64.45
N LEU A 889 -6.55 10.99 -65.55
CA LEU A 889 -6.20 12.40 -65.76
C LEU A 889 -7.22 13.39 -65.19
N GLY A 890 -8.37 12.93 -64.67
CA GLY A 890 -9.40 13.78 -64.08
C GLY A 890 -10.38 14.42 -65.07
N SER A 891 -10.62 13.81 -66.24
CA SER A 891 -11.75 14.19 -67.11
C SER A 891 -13.07 13.77 -66.47
N ALA A 892 -14.11 14.59 -66.64
CA ALA A 892 -15.44 14.40 -66.07
C ALA A 892 -16.02 13.01 -66.38
N ASP A 893 -16.74 12.45 -65.42
CA ASP A 893 -17.44 11.18 -65.58
C ASP A 893 -18.28 11.17 -66.86
N PRO A 894 -18.15 10.16 -67.73
CA PRO A 894 -19.21 9.87 -68.67
C PRO A 894 -20.38 9.29 -67.87
N GLU A 895 -21.55 9.91 -67.99
CA GLU A 895 -22.82 9.53 -67.34
C GLU A 895 -23.14 8.03 -67.37
#